data_AF-A0A1H3N0Y0-F1
#
_entry.id   AF-A0A1H3N0Y0-F1
#
_cell.length_a   1.000
_cell.length_b   1.000
_cell.length_c   1.000
_cell.angle_alpha   90.00
_cell.angle_beta   90.00
_cell.angle_gamma   90.00
#
_symmetry.space_group_name_H-M   'P 1'
#
loop_
_entity.id
_entity.type
_entity.pdbx_description
1 polymer ?
#
loop_
_entity_poly.entity_id
_entity_poly.type
_entity_poly.pdbx_seq_one_letter_code
_entity_poly.pdbx_strand_id
1 'polypeptide(L)'
;MTLSIRRRLLAVAGAGLLAAAGLVATSTAAQAAVACDVTYTTNDWPGGFTANVTLKNTGDALTSWTLGFTFPNSSQRVQQGWSATWTQSGQNVTAQSMSYNGALATGASTTIGFNGAWSGSNPKPTSFTVNGTTCGGTTPGNTAPTVTLTSPSSGANFAAGAAVSLAATASDVEGAISRVEFLIDGTVVNSDTSSPYAYSATSVASGSHTAAARAYDSAGLTTTTSAVPFTVGGGSTTPTLQASTGAVSVPEGGSATVTYRLSSAPTSSVAVSLAKSGDSDITISPTSLTLTSSNWSSGVPVTVSAAEDSDQTNGSATIAATSSAGNVSVTATESDNDQPSNGSKVDNPYSGARGYVNPEWSAKAAAEPGGTRVSNQPTAVWLDRIAAIEGTPDSQSNGPMGVEDHLDAALAQGAGYIQFVIYNLPGRDCSALASNGELGVDELAKYQSQYIDPIAAIMSNSKYRSLRIITIIEIDSLPNLVTNLGIAKCATMNSNGGYVNGVGYALNKLGAIPNVYNYIDAAHHGWIGWDSNFRPTAQKLKQAAVASGSTVDKVHGFIVNTANYSALREPYFNINTTVNGQQIRQSSWVDWNFYVDELTFAQAFRTELVSQGFGSSIGMLIDTSRNGWGGSARPTAASTSTDLNTFVNQSRIDRRIHAGNWCNQSGAGLGERPTAAPASGIDAYVWVKPPGESDGSSTEIPNNDGKGFDRMCDPTYGGNSLNGNNPTGALANAPISGAWFSAQFRQLMSNAYPPLS
;
A
#
# COMPACT_ATOMS: atom_id res chain seq x y z
N MET A 1 -49.47 24.49 -51.77
CA MET A 1 -50.24 25.71 -51.44
C MET A 1 -49.97 26.08 -49.98
N THR A 2 -49.04 27.02 -49.78
CA THR A 2 -49.06 28.17 -48.84
C THR A 2 -50.20 28.22 -47.79
N LEU A 3 -50.04 28.55 -46.50
CA LEU A 3 -49.17 29.52 -45.78
C LEU A 3 -49.34 29.22 -44.25
N SER A 4 -48.33 28.79 -43.47
CA SER A 4 -47.45 29.55 -42.53
C SER A 4 -48.08 30.36 -41.36
N ILE A 5 -47.58 30.11 -40.13
CA ILE A 5 -47.04 31.05 -39.07
C ILE A 5 -47.20 30.39 -37.67
N ARG A 6 -46.14 29.79 -37.07
CA ARG A 6 -45.13 30.27 -36.06
C ARG A 6 -45.70 30.39 -34.61
N ARG A 7 -45.05 30.01 -33.49
CA ARG A 7 -43.63 29.69 -33.15
C ARG A 7 -43.51 29.07 -31.71
N ARG A 8 -42.67 28.02 -31.58
CA ARG A 8 -41.61 27.67 -30.57
C ARG A 8 -41.82 27.68 -29.02
N LEU A 9 -41.77 26.46 -28.44
CA LEU A 9 -40.86 25.86 -27.41
C LEU A 9 -40.23 26.71 -26.26
N LEU A 10 -40.38 26.26 -25.01
CA LEU A 10 -39.30 25.74 -24.10
C LEU A 10 -39.83 25.25 -22.73
N ALA A 11 -39.00 24.44 -22.04
CA ALA A 11 -39.31 23.34 -21.11
C ALA A 11 -39.01 23.58 -19.61
N VAL A 12 -39.86 22.98 -18.75
CA VAL A 12 -39.61 22.11 -17.55
C VAL A 12 -39.12 22.69 -16.21
N ALA A 13 -39.91 22.45 -15.15
CA ALA A 13 -39.48 22.17 -13.75
C ALA A 13 -40.64 21.65 -12.87
N GLY A 14 -40.37 20.69 -11.98
CA GLY A 14 -41.08 20.53 -10.68
C GLY A 14 -41.79 19.19 -10.44
N ALA A 15 -41.19 18.32 -9.59
CA ALA A 15 -41.86 17.18 -8.97
C ALA A 15 -41.91 17.36 -7.44
N GLY A 16 -43.08 17.08 -6.84
CA GLY A 16 -43.27 17.09 -5.38
C GLY A 16 -44.56 16.39 -4.93
N LEU A 17 -44.40 15.53 -3.91
CA LEU A 17 -45.32 15.06 -2.85
C LEU A 17 -46.39 13.99 -3.15
N LEU A 18 -46.27 12.86 -2.43
CA LEU A 18 -47.40 12.00 -2.03
C LEU A 18 -47.14 11.26 -0.69
N ALA A 19 -48.23 11.02 0.04
CA ALA A 19 -48.34 10.91 1.50
C ALA A 19 -48.20 9.49 2.10
N ALA A 20 -48.04 9.48 3.43
CA ALA A 20 -47.73 8.36 4.31
C ALA A 20 -48.88 7.36 4.57
N ALA A 21 -48.53 6.09 4.77
CA ALA A 21 -49.38 5.03 5.33
C ALA A 21 -48.75 4.51 6.65
N GLY A 22 -49.53 4.50 7.73
CA GLY A 22 -49.12 3.96 9.03
C GLY A 22 -49.63 2.53 9.25
N LEU A 23 -48.72 1.59 9.49
CA LEU A 23 -49.01 0.28 10.08
C LEU A 23 -48.75 0.36 11.60
N VAL A 24 -49.74 -0.05 12.41
CA VAL A 24 -49.57 -0.25 13.86
C VAL A 24 -49.05 -1.67 14.08
N ALA A 25 -47.79 -1.80 14.50
CA ALA A 25 -47.21 -3.06 14.97
C ALA A 25 -47.34 -3.15 16.50
N THR A 26 -47.93 -4.23 17.00
CA THR A 26 -48.00 -4.57 18.42
C THR A 26 -46.61 -4.95 18.93
N SER A 27 -46.08 -4.24 19.91
CA SER A 27 -44.79 -4.54 20.55
C SER A 27 -44.88 -5.78 21.44
N THR A 28 -44.29 -6.89 21.02
CA THR A 28 -43.89 -7.96 21.93
C THR A 28 -42.73 -7.45 22.79
N ALA A 29 -42.83 -7.56 24.12
CA ALA A 29 -41.73 -7.22 25.01
C ALA A 29 -40.47 -8.00 24.58
N ALA A 30 -39.40 -7.28 24.23
CA ALA A 30 -38.10 -7.87 23.95
C ALA A 30 -37.60 -8.56 25.23
N GLN A 31 -37.34 -9.87 25.16
CA GLN A 31 -36.59 -10.54 26.23
C GLN A 31 -35.18 -9.99 26.24
N ALA A 32 -34.72 -9.61 27.43
CA ALA A 32 -33.34 -9.18 27.65
C ALA A 32 -32.38 -10.23 27.08
N ALA A 33 -31.53 -9.83 26.14
CA ALA A 33 -30.57 -10.73 25.52
C ALA A 33 -29.48 -11.09 26.54
N VAL A 34 -29.52 -12.30 27.09
CA VAL A 34 -28.46 -12.80 27.98
C VAL A 34 -27.26 -13.18 27.10
N ALA A 35 -26.20 -12.39 27.16
CA ALA A 35 -24.89 -12.73 26.61
C ALA A 35 -23.85 -12.64 27.73
N CYS A 36 -22.91 -13.58 27.73
CA CYS A 36 -21.93 -13.69 28.81
C CYS A 36 -20.60 -14.25 28.34
N ASP A 37 -19.57 -13.90 29.10
CA ASP A 37 -18.23 -14.47 29.02
C ASP A 37 -17.84 -14.98 30.42
N VAL A 38 -17.23 -16.16 30.48
CA VAL A 38 -16.90 -16.85 31.74
C VAL A 38 -15.45 -17.29 31.73
N THR A 39 -14.67 -16.78 32.67
CA THR A 39 -13.31 -17.22 32.91
C THR A 39 -13.28 -18.21 34.07
N TYR A 40 -12.74 -19.41 33.85
CA TYR A 40 -12.58 -20.46 34.87
C TYR A 40 -11.10 -20.76 35.10
N THR A 41 -10.62 -20.50 36.31
CA THR A 41 -9.22 -20.77 36.71
C THR A 41 -9.17 -21.70 37.91
N THR A 42 -8.11 -22.50 38.01
CA THR A 42 -7.91 -23.44 39.10
C THR A 42 -6.52 -23.28 39.70
N ASN A 43 -6.42 -23.57 41.00
CA ASN A 43 -5.18 -23.89 41.68
C ASN A 43 -5.30 -25.33 42.21
N ASP A 44 -4.50 -26.24 41.67
CA ASP A 44 -4.67 -27.68 41.80
C ASP A 44 -3.65 -28.32 42.76
N TRP A 45 -4.06 -29.34 43.48
CA TRP A 45 -3.18 -30.23 44.27
C TRP A 45 -3.66 -31.68 44.17
N PRO A 46 -2.84 -32.69 44.56
CA PRO A 46 -3.28 -34.07 44.52
C PRO A 46 -4.59 -34.29 45.29
N GLY A 47 -5.65 -34.66 44.56
CA GLY A 47 -6.97 -34.94 45.13
C GLY A 47 -7.89 -33.73 45.33
N GLY A 48 -7.44 -32.50 45.04
CA GLY A 48 -8.26 -31.30 45.24
C GLY A 48 -7.86 -30.08 44.42
N PHE A 49 -8.69 -29.04 44.46
CA PHE A 49 -8.44 -27.78 43.76
C PHE A 49 -9.30 -26.65 44.33
N THR A 50 -8.86 -25.42 44.13
CA THR A 50 -9.68 -24.22 44.28
C THR A 50 -9.99 -23.66 42.90
N ALA A 51 -11.26 -23.39 42.60
CA ALA A 51 -11.70 -22.76 41.37
C ALA A 51 -12.17 -21.32 41.62
N ASN A 52 -11.72 -20.39 40.76
CA ASN A 52 -12.28 -19.05 40.63
C ASN A 52 -12.98 -18.92 39.29
N VAL A 53 -14.22 -18.44 39.32
CA VAL A 53 -15.08 -18.26 38.16
C VAL A 53 -15.49 -16.80 38.06
N THR A 54 -15.07 -16.12 37.00
CA THR A 54 -15.46 -14.75 36.71
C THR A 54 -16.51 -14.75 35.62
N LEU A 55 -17.71 -14.27 35.95
CA LEU A 55 -18.81 -14.04 35.00
C LEU A 55 -18.81 -12.58 34.59
N LYS A 56 -18.70 -12.29 33.29
CA LYS A 56 -18.93 -10.98 32.68
C LYS A 56 -20.26 -10.99 31.93
N ASN A 57 -21.13 -10.03 32.24
CA ASN A 57 -22.33 -9.81 31.44
C ASN A 57 -21.95 -9.01 30.19
N THR A 58 -22.19 -9.56 29.00
CA THR A 58 -21.97 -8.86 27.72
C THR A 58 -23.29 -8.53 27.02
N GLY A 59 -24.42 -8.94 27.60
CA GLY A 59 -25.77 -8.63 27.12
C GLY A 59 -26.47 -7.60 27.98
N ASP A 60 -27.80 -7.66 28.00
CA ASP A 60 -28.64 -6.73 28.76
C ASP A 60 -28.41 -6.88 30.28
N ALA A 61 -28.63 -5.80 31.02
CA ALA A 61 -28.41 -5.79 32.46
C ALA A 61 -29.24 -6.87 33.18
N LEU A 62 -28.56 -7.68 34.00
CA LEU A 62 -29.17 -8.78 34.76
C LEU A 62 -29.55 -8.30 36.17
N THR A 63 -30.67 -8.79 36.70
CA THR A 63 -31.09 -8.58 38.11
C THR A 63 -30.74 -9.76 39.01
N SER A 64 -30.57 -10.95 38.42
CA SER A 64 -30.02 -12.16 39.03
C SER A 64 -29.43 -13.06 37.94
N TRP A 65 -28.53 -13.97 38.32
CA TRP A 65 -27.91 -14.90 37.39
C TRP A 65 -27.77 -16.29 38.00
N THR A 66 -27.90 -17.31 37.16
CA THR A 66 -27.63 -18.71 37.47
C THR A 66 -26.60 -19.24 36.49
N LEU A 67 -25.38 -19.48 36.96
CA LEU A 67 -24.32 -20.09 36.17
C LEU A 67 -24.50 -21.61 36.18
N GLY A 68 -24.41 -22.26 35.02
CA GLY A 68 -24.42 -23.72 34.89
C GLY A 68 -23.23 -24.22 34.06
N PHE A 69 -22.61 -25.33 34.47
CA PHE A 69 -21.59 -26.04 33.69
C PHE A 69 -21.55 -27.53 34.08
N THR A 70 -20.85 -28.33 33.27
CA THR A 70 -20.66 -29.77 33.52
C THR A 70 -19.18 -30.06 33.72
N PHE A 71 -18.83 -30.75 34.81
CA PHE A 71 -17.49 -31.29 34.98
C PHE A 71 -17.19 -32.36 33.93
N PRO A 72 -16.05 -32.30 33.22
CA PRO A 72 -15.74 -33.30 32.20
C PRO A 72 -15.38 -34.68 32.76
N ASN A 73 -14.98 -34.77 34.04
CA ASN A 73 -14.69 -36.04 34.71
C ASN A 73 -15.69 -36.32 35.83
N SER A 74 -16.28 -37.52 35.80
CA SER A 74 -17.30 -37.98 36.75
C SER A 74 -16.83 -38.13 38.19
N SER A 75 -15.54 -38.02 38.47
CA SER A 75 -14.97 -37.95 39.82
C SER A 75 -14.86 -36.54 40.41
N GLN A 76 -15.05 -35.49 39.61
CA GLN A 76 -14.96 -34.10 40.08
C GLN A 76 -16.16 -33.74 40.96
N ARG A 77 -15.91 -33.15 42.13
CA ARG A 77 -16.95 -32.75 43.10
C ARG A 77 -16.70 -31.33 43.60
N VAL A 78 -17.75 -30.52 43.71
CA VAL A 78 -17.76 -29.30 44.51
C VAL A 78 -17.86 -29.70 45.99
N GLN A 79 -16.95 -29.22 46.83
CA GLN A 79 -16.96 -29.48 48.27
C GLN A 79 -17.54 -28.30 49.06
N GLN A 80 -16.99 -27.10 48.85
CA GLN A 80 -17.39 -25.90 49.57
C GLN A 80 -17.26 -24.67 48.65
N GLY A 81 -18.37 -23.98 48.40
CA GLY A 81 -18.40 -22.77 47.57
C GLY A 81 -18.65 -21.49 48.36
N TRP A 82 -18.35 -20.35 47.74
CA TRP A 82 -18.64 -19.01 48.25
C TRP A 82 -19.16 -18.09 47.12
N SER A 83 -19.72 -16.95 47.53
CA SER A 83 -20.30 -15.90 46.66
C SER A 83 -21.42 -16.34 45.70
N ALA A 84 -21.92 -17.57 45.84
CA ALA A 84 -23.09 -18.11 45.17
C ALA A 84 -23.64 -19.29 45.98
N THR A 85 -24.89 -19.66 45.74
CA THR A 85 -25.44 -20.94 46.22
C THR A 85 -25.10 -22.03 45.20
N TRP A 86 -24.28 -23.00 45.60
CA TRP A 86 -23.76 -24.05 44.74
C TRP A 86 -24.54 -25.35 44.90
N THR A 87 -24.90 -25.98 43.80
CA THR A 87 -25.45 -27.34 43.80
C THR A 87 -24.79 -28.19 42.70
N GLN A 88 -24.70 -29.50 42.94
CA GLN A 88 -24.18 -30.45 41.97
C GLN A 88 -25.08 -31.69 41.90
N SER A 89 -25.42 -32.12 40.68
CA SER A 89 -26.09 -33.39 40.41
C SER A 89 -25.32 -34.15 39.33
N GLY A 90 -24.75 -35.31 39.70
CA GLY A 90 -23.80 -36.01 38.85
C GLY A 90 -22.62 -35.11 38.50
N GLN A 91 -22.41 -34.83 37.22
CA GLN A 91 -21.36 -33.92 36.74
C GLN A 91 -21.84 -32.47 36.58
N ASN A 92 -23.14 -32.21 36.64
CA ASN A 92 -23.71 -30.88 36.39
C ASN A 92 -23.65 -30.04 37.66
N VAL A 93 -23.08 -28.84 37.55
CA VAL A 93 -22.92 -27.87 38.62
C VAL A 93 -23.73 -26.62 38.28
N THR A 94 -24.44 -26.09 39.26
CA THR A 94 -25.07 -24.78 39.17
C THR A 94 -24.66 -23.88 40.32
N ALA A 95 -24.51 -22.58 40.03
CA ALA A 95 -24.20 -21.53 41.00
C ALA A 95 -25.21 -20.38 40.82
N GLN A 96 -26.06 -20.17 41.82
CA GLN A 96 -27.06 -19.10 41.80
C GLN A 96 -26.55 -17.87 42.56
N SER A 97 -26.76 -16.68 41.99
CA SER A 97 -26.35 -15.41 42.59
C SER A 97 -26.91 -15.21 44.00
N MET A 98 -26.14 -14.56 44.86
CA MET A 98 -26.61 -14.05 46.15
C MET A 98 -27.34 -12.71 45.96
N SER A 99 -28.10 -12.27 46.97
CA SER A 99 -28.86 -11.01 46.91
C SER A 99 -27.98 -9.78 46.66
N TYR A 100 -26.71 -9.79 47.08
CA TYR A 100 -25.80 -8.65 46.94
C TYR A 100 -25.01 -8.62 45.61
N ASN A 101 -24.99 -9.71 44.83
CA ASN A 101 -24.22 -9.80 43.58
C ASN A 101 -25.04 -10.26 42.37
N GLY A 102 -26.37 -10.36 42.50
CA GLY A 102 -27.25 -10.73 41.40
C GLY A 102 -27.40 -9.66 40.31
N ALA A 103 -27.33 -8.37 40.69
CA ALA A 103 -27.41 -7.28 39.73
C ALA A 103 -26.07 -7.10 38.98
N LEU A 104 -26.09 -7.25 37.66
CA LEU A 104 -24.89 -7.15 36.81
C LEU A 104 -25.20 -6.36 35.54
N ALA A 105 -24.73 -5.12 35.46
CA ALA A 105 -24.89 -4.27 34.28
C ALA A 105 -24.13 -4.81 33.06
N THR A 106 -24.48 -4.35 31.86
CA THR A 106 -23.75 -4.66 30.63
C THR A 106 -22.27 -4.26 30.76
N GLY A 107 -21.37 -5.18 30.45
CA GLY A 107 -19.92 -5.03 30.57
C GLY A 107 -19.35 -5.28 31.98
N ALA A 108 -20.20 -5.39 33.01
CA ALA A 108 -19.77 -5.62 34.38
C ALA A 108 -19.47 -7.11 34.66
N SER A 109 -18.61 -7.36 35.64
CA SER A 109 -18.20 -8.71 36.04
C SER A 109 -18.42 -8.99 37.53
N THR A 110 -18.63 -10.25 37.87
CA THR A 110 -18.61 -10.77 39.24
C THR A 110 -17.75 -12.03 39.33
N THR A 111 -17.06 -12.24 40.45
CA THR A 111 -16.21 -13.41 40.67
C THR A 111 -16.73 -14.23 41.84
N ILE A 112 -16.89 -15.53 41.60
CA ILE A 112 -17.31 -16.54 42.57
C ILE A 112 -16.30 -17.67 42.63
N GLY A 113 -16.37 -18.55 43.64
CA GLY A 113 -15.41 -19.64 43.73
C GLY A 113 -15.86 -20.80 44.60
N PHE A 114 -15.12 -21.90 44.51
CA PHE A 114 -15.32 -23.09 45.32
C PHE A 114 -14.04 -23.93 45.44
N ASN A 115 -13.97 -24.72 46.52
CA ASN A 115 -13.04 -25.83 46.64
C ASN A 115 -13.70 -27.11 46.11
N GLY A 116 -12.96 -27.89 45.33
CA GLY A 116 -13.41 -29.16 44.77
C GLY A 116 -12.41 -30.30 44.98
N ALA A 117 -12.88 -31.51 44.72
CA ALA A 117 -12.09 -32.75 44.76
C ALA A 117 -12.15 -33.47 43.41
N TRP A 118 -11.11 -34.25 43.09
CA TRP A 118 -11.02 -35.07 41.88
C TRP A 118 -10.18 -36.31 42.12
N SER A 119 -10.34 -37.33 41.27
CA SER A 119 -9.43 -38.49 41.21
C SER A 119 -9.04 -38.78 39.77
N GLY A 120 -7.79 -39.18 39.53
CA GLY A 120 -7.27 -39.42 38.19
C GLY A 120 -6.87 -38.13 37.47
N SER A 121 -7.84 -37.35 36.98
CA SER A 121 -7.59 -36.10 36.23
C SER A 121 -8.58 -34.99 36.59
N ASN A 122 -8.15 -33.74 36.49
CA ASN A 122 -8.97 -32.54 36.73
C ASN A 122 -9.15 -31.68 35.47
N PRO A 123 -9.84 -32.17 34.42
CA PRO A 123 -10.11 -31.36 33.23
C PRO A 123 -11.04 -30.18 33.57
N LYS A 124 -10.78 -29.02 32.97
CA LYS A 124 -11.60 -27.80 33.18
C LYS A 124 -12.89 -27.87 32.34
N PRO A 125 -14.04 -27.43 32.85
CA PRO A 125 -15.26 -27.26 32.04
C PRO A 125 -15.01 -26.29 30.88
N THR A 126 -15.55 -26.60 29.71
CA THR A 126 -15.37 -25.82 28.47
C THR A 126 -16.65 -25.12 28.01
N SER A 127 -17.79 -25.38 28.66
CA SER A 127 -19.07 -24.77 28.33
C SER A 127 -19.76 -24.30 29.60
N PHE A 128 -20.23 -23.06 29.57
CA PHE A 128 -20.94 -22.39 30.65
C PHE A 128 -22.25 -21.83 30.11
N THR A 129 -23.26 -21.77 30.97
CA THR A 129 -24.54 -21.11 30.68
C THR A 129 -24.85 -20.10 31.78
N VAL A 130 -25.51 -19.00 31.43
CA VAL A 130 -26.10 -18.04 32.38
C VAL A 130 -27.59 -17.98 32.11
N ASN A 131 -28.40 -18.25 33.14
CA ASN A 131 -29.86 -18.32 33.05
C ASN A 131 -30.35 -19.26 31.93
N GLY A 132 -29.58 -20.32 31.66
CA GLY A 132 -29.86 -21.30 30.60
C GLY A 132 -29.30 -20.96 29.22
N THR A 133 -28.74 -19.76 29.02
CA THR A 133 -28.14 -19.33 27.75
C THR A 133 -26.63 -19.59 27.74
N THR A 134 -26.09 -20.24 26.71
CA THR A 134 -24.66 -20.55 26.59
C THR A 134 -23.79 -19.29 26.48
N CYS A 135 -22.82 -19.15 27.39
CA CYS A 135 -21.79 -18.11 27.33
C CYS A 135 -20.77 -18.43 26.24
N GLY A 136 -20.25 -17.40 25.57
CA GLY A 136 -19.41 -17.57 24.37
C GLY A 136 -20.20 -17.78 23.06
N GLY A 137 -21.53 -17.62 23.09
CA GLY A 137 -22.37 -17.54 21.89
C GLY A 137 -22.30 -16.14 21.27
N THR A 138 -21.70 -16.05 20.08
CA THR A 138 -21.68 -14.89 19.15
C THR A 138 -21.37 -13.52 19.76
N THR A 139 -20.08 -13.20 19.88
CA THR A 139 -19.59 -11.82 19.86
C THR A 139 -19.80 -11.24 18.46
N PRO A 140 -20.35 -10.02 18.30
CA PRO A 140 -20.16 -9.28 17.06
C PRO A 140 -18.68 -8.93 16.94
N GLY A 141 -17.93 -9.63 16.06
CA GLY A 141 -16.57 -9.21 15.67
C GLY A 141 -15.43 -10.24 15.75
N ASN A 142 -15.68 -11.55 15.82
CA ASN A 142 -14.63 -12.56 15.54
C ASN A 142 -14.89 -13.20 14.17
N THR A 143 -13.93 -13.11 13.26
CA THR A 143 -14.03 -13.67 11.90
C THR A 143 -13.47 -15.09 11.88
N ALA A 144 -14.01 -15.98 11.05
CA ALA A 144 -13.44 -17.31 10.87
C ALA A 144 -12.04 -17.24 10.23
N PRO A 145 -11.12 -18.15 10.55
CA PRO A 145 -9.76 -18.13 10.00
C PRO A 145 -9.78 -18.36 8.49
N THR A 146 -8.73 -17.95 7.77
CA THR A 146 -8.52 -18.32 6.37
C THR A 146 -7.63 -19.56 6.26
N VAL A 147 -7.84 -20.38 5.24
CA VAL A 147 -7.04 -21.59 4.98
C VAL A 147 -6.92 -21.90 3.49
N THR A 148 -5.73 -22.29 3.05
CA THR A 148 -5.43 -22.74 1.69
C THR A 148 -4.70 -24.07 1.72
N LEU A 149 -5.18 -25.06 0.96
CA LEU A 149 -4.49 -26.33 0.76
C LEU A 149 -3.39 -26.14 -0.29
N THR A 150 -2.13 -26.41 0.07
CA THR A 150 -0.96 -26.26 -0.80
C THR A 150 -0.46 -27.59 -1.37
N SER A 151 -0.88 -28.73 -0.80
CA SER A 151 -0.65 -30.07 -1.35
C SER A 151 -1.77 -31.03 -0.92
N PRO A 152 -2.20 -31.98 -1.77
CA PRO A 152 -1.78 -32.19 -3.15
C PRO A 152 -2.32 -31.11 -4.10
N SER A 153 -1.68 -30.94 -5.25
CA SER A 153 -2.27 -30.19 -6.37
C SER A 153 -3.41 -30.99 -7.01
N SER A 154 -4.36 -30.28 -7.64
CA SER A 154 -5.46 -30.92 -8.38
C SER A 154 -4.92 -31.84 -9.48
N GLY A 155 -5.35 -33.10 -9.48
CA GLY A 155 -4.90 -34.12 -10.42
C GLY A 155 -3.57 -34.80 -10.06
N ALA A 156 -3.03 -34.58 -8.85
CA ALA A 156 -1.83 -35.29 -8.40
C ALA A 156 -2.04 -36.81 -8.41
N ASN A 157 -1.00 -37.56 -8.78
CA ASN A 157 -1.02 -39.02 -8.85
C ASN A 157 0.08 -39.59 -7.95
N PHE A 158 -0.31 -40.43 -7.00
CA PHE A 158 0.61 -41.11 -6.08
C PHE A 158 0.69 -42.60 -6.42
N ALA A 159 1.88 -43.18 -6.28
CA ALA A 159 2.04 -44.62 -6.46
C ALA A 159 1.29 -45.39 -5.36
N ALA A 160 0.79 -46.59 -5.67
CA ALA A 160 0.16 -47.44 -4.67
C ALA A 160 1.15 -47.72 -3.52
N GLY A 161 0.74 -47.41 -2.28
CA GLY A 161 1.56 -47.55 -1.08
C GLY A 161 2.51 -46.38 -0.79
N ALA A 162 2.61 -45.37 -1.66
CA ALA A 162 3.35 -44.15 -1.36
C ALA A 162 2.59 -43.25 -0.37
N ALA A 163 3.32 -42.46 0.42
CA ALA A 163 2.72 -41.45 1.28
C ALA A 163 2.16 -40.28 0.44
N VAL A 164 0.93 -39.87 0.75
CA VAL A 164 0.27 -38.71 0.16
C VAL A 164 0.55 -37.49 1.04
N SER A 165 1.29 -36.52 0.50
CA SER A 165 1.62 -35.29 1.22
C SER A 165 0.44 -34.31 1.22
N LEU A 166 -0.03 -33.96 2.41
CA LEU A 166 -1.04 -32.94 2.67
C LEU A 166 -0.37 -31.75 3.34
N ALA A 167 -0.55 -30.54 2.81
CA ALA A 167 0.02 -29.32 3.39
C ALA A 167 -0.96 -28.16 3.22
N ALA A 168 -0.98 -27.25 4.19
CA ALA A 168 -1.86 -26.09 4.15
C ALA A 168 -1.24 -24.88 4.85
N THR A 169 -1.64 -23.69 4.42
CA THR A 169 -1.39 -22.43 5.12
C THR A 169 -2.70 -21.93 5.71
N ALA A 170 -2.66 -21.46 6.95
CA ALA A 170 -3.83 -20.90 7.62
C ALA A 170 -3.42 -19.66 8.42
N SER A 171 -4.28 -18.64 8.43
CA SER A 171 -4.09 -17.41 9.18
C SER A 171 -5.42 -16.86 9.65
N ASP A 172 -5.42 -16.21 10.80
CA ASP A 172 -6.58 -15.56 11.41
C ASP A 172 -6.24 -14.10 11.64
N VAL A 173 -7.17 -13.20 11.38
CA VAL A 173 -6.90 -11.74 11.37
C VAL A 173 -6.87 -11.17 12.79
N GLU A 174 -7.56 -11.83 13.72
CA GLU A 174 -7.77 -11.39 15.10
C GLU A 174 -6.97 -12.24 16.11
N GLY A 175 -6.46 -13.41 15.72
CA GLY A 175 -5.77 -14.30 16.64
C GLY A 175 -4.92 -15.42 16.03
N ALA A 176 -4.66 -16.43 16.85
CA ALA A 176 -3.89 -17.60 16.45
C ALA A 176 -4.81 -18.71 15.93
N ILE A 177 -4.32 -19.44 14.92
CA ILE A 177 -4.91 -20.71 14.49
C ILE A 177 -4.69 -21.73 15.61
N SER A 178 -5.77 -22.35 16.09
CA SER A 178 -5.71 -23.39 17.11
C SER A 178 -5.29 -24.74 16.53
N ARG A 179 -5.76 -25.08 15.31
CA ARG A 179 -5.33 -26.25 14.54
C ARG A 179 -5.79 -26.21 13.08
N VAL A 180 -5.16 -27.02 12.25
CA VAL A 180 -5.60 -27.37 10.89
C VAL A 180 -5.86 -28.87 10.81
N GLU A 181 -7.09 -29.24 10.46
CA GLU A 181 -7.48 -30.61 10.14
C GLU A 181 -7.30 -30.88 8.63
N PHE A 182 -6.67 -31.99 8.29
CA PHE A 182 -6.58 -32.49 6.91
C PHE A 182 -7.62 -33.58 6.68
N LEU A 183 -8.29 -33.54 5.54
CA LEU A 183 -9.35 -34.47 5.18
C LEU A 183 -9.03 -35.19 3.86
N ILE A 184 -9.30 -36.49 3.81
CA ILE A 184 -9.37 -37.28 2.57
C ILE A 184 -10.79 -37.83 2.43
N ASP A 185 -11.42 -37.61 1.28
CA ASP A 185 -12.81 -38.01 0.99
C ASP A 185 -13.81 -37.54 2.06
N GLY A 186 -13.58 -36.33 2.57
CA GLY A 186 -14.40 -35.72 3.64
C GLY A 186 -14.14 -36.27 5.05
N THR A 187 -13.24 -37.24 5.21
CA THR A 187 -12.86 -37.82 6.51
C THR A 187 -11.59 -37.17 7.03
N VAL A 188 -11.59 -36.70 8.28
CA VAL A 188 -10.39 -36.14 8.92
C VAL A 188 -9.34 -37.25 9.10
N VAL A 189 -8.18 -37.07 8.47
CA VAL A 189 -7.04 -38.01 8.55
C VAL A 189 -5.94 -37.52 9.49
N ASN A 190 -5.89 -36.22 9.76
CA ASN A 190 -4.95 -35.63 10.73
C ASN A 190 -5.49 -34.31 11.28
N SER A 191 -5.00 -33.93 12.47
CA SER A 191 -5.20 -32.61 13.09
C SER A 191 -3.85 -32.07 13.55
N ASP A 192 -3.35 -31.04 12.89
CA ASP A 192 -2.04 -30.43 13.16
C ASP A 192 -2.22 -29.09 13.90
N THR A 193 -1.52 -28.91 15.02
CA THR A 193 -1.59 -27.72 15.86
C THR A 193 -0.39 -26.79 15.70
N SER A 194 0.56 -27.12 14.81
CA SER A 194 1.79 -26.35 14.63
C SER A 194 2.05 -26.00 13.17
N SER A 195 2.25 -24.71 12.90
CA SER A 195 2.71 -24.25 11.58
C SER A 195 4.21 -24.52 11.40
N PRO A 196 4.69 -24.97 10.22
CA PRO A 196 3.94 -25.20 8.99
C PRO A 196 3.06 -26.46 9.05
N TYR A 197 1.76 -26.31 8.73
CA TYR A 197 0.80 -27.41 8.85
C TYR A 197 1.00 -28.43 7.73
N ALA A 198 1.36 -29.65 8.09
CA ALA A 198 1.64 -30.70 7.13
C ALA A 198 1.37 -32.10 7.71
N TYR A 199 0.94 -33.01 6.84
CA TYR A 199 0.73 -34.41 7.18
C TYR A 199 1.03 -35.32 5.99
N SER A 200 1.73 -36.43 6.25
CA SER A 200 1.96 -37.48 5.24
C SER A 200 1.02 -38.66 5.49
N ALA A 201 -0.08 -38.71 4.73
CA ALA A 201 -1.05 -39.80 4.83
C ALA A 201 -0.46 -41.08 4.23
N THR A 202 -0.38 -42.14 5.03
CA THR A 202 0.06 -43.47 4.58
C THR A 202 -1.14 -44.40 4.40
N SER A 203 -0.99 -45.42 3.56
CA SER A 203 -2.02 -46.43 3.33
C SER A 203 -3.34 -45.90 2.73
N VAL A 204 -3.30 -44.81 1.96
CA VAL A 204 -4.45 -44.39 1.15
C VAL A 204 -4.74 -45.49 0.12
N ALA A 205 -6.01 -45.91 0.03
CA ALA A 205 -6.42 -46.97 -0.89
C ALA A 205 -6.13 -46.58 -2.35
N SER A 206 -6.01 -47.56 -3.25
CA SER A 206 -5.90 -47.24 -4.68
C SER A 206 -7.25 -46.80 -5.23
N GLY A 207 -7.29 -45.70 -5.99
CA GLY A 207 -8.52 -45.10 -6.50
C GLY A 207 -8.40 -43.59 -6.74
N SER A 208 -9.53 -42.97 -7.06
CA SER A 208 -9.68 -41.51 -7.07
C SER A 208 -10.14 -41.03 -5.71
N HIS A 209 -9.53 -39.95 -5.24
CA HIS A 209 -9.73 -39.38 -3.91
C HIS A 209 -9.84 -37.86 -4.00
N THR A 210 -10.26 -37.23 -2.91
CA THR A 210 -10.27 -35.77 -2.74
C THR A 210 -9.59 -35.37 -1.43
N ALA A 211 -8.83 -34.27 -1.42
CA ALA A 211 -8.17 -33.71 -0.25
C ALA A 211 -8.72 -32.33 0.10
N ALA A 212 -8.87 -32.01 1.38
CA ALA A 212 -9.26 -30.68 1.86
C ALA A 212 -8.55 -30.35 3.19
N ALA A 213 -8.49 -29.06 3.54
CA ALA A 213 -8.01 -28.59 4.83
C ALA A 213 -9.08 -27.75 5.54
N ARG A 214 -9.16 -27.86 6.87
CA ARG A 214 -10.05 -27.07 7.73
C ARG A 214 -9.27 -26.42 8.85
N ALA A 215 -9.22 -25.10 8.89
CA ALA A 215 -8.59 -24.37 9.99
C ALA A 215 -9.60 -24.00 11.06
N TYR A 216 -9.13 -23.95 12.31
CA TYR A 216 -9.86 -23.50 13.49
C TYR A 216 -9.13 -22.33 14.11
N ASP A 217 -9.83 -21.29 14.52
CA ASP A 217 -9.27 -20.25 15.37
C ASP A 217 -9.30 -20.67 16.85
N SER A 218 -8.82 -19.80 17.73
CA SER A 218 -8.87 -20.01 19.18
C SER A 218 -10.28 -19.96 19.78
N ALA A 219 -11.26 -19.41 19.06
CA ALA A 219 -12.68 -19.31 19.45
C ALA A 219 -13.54 -20.47 18.91
N GLY A 220 -12.95 -21.36 18.11
CA GLY A 220 -13.62 -22.50 17.48
C GLY A 220 -14.33 -22.21 16.16
N LEU A 221 -14.23 -21.01 15.58
CA LEU A 221 -14.70 -20.75 14.22
C LEU A 221 -13.82 -21.47 13.22
N THR A 222 -14.42 -21.87 12.09
CA THR A 222 -13.74 -22.71 11.11
C THR A 222 -13.97 -22.26 9.69
N THR A 223 -12.95 -22.42 8.86
CA THR A 223 -13.08 -22.38 7.39
C THR A 223 -12.53 -23.68 6.82
N THR A 224 -13.22 -24.23 5.83
CA THR A 224 -12.78 -25.44 5.09
C THR A 224 -12.53 -25.07 3.63
N THR A 225 -11.45 -25.56 3.04
CA THR A 225 -11.16 -25.39 1.62
C THR A 225 -12.16 -26.16 0.76
N SER A 226 -12.25 -25.83 -0.53
CA SER A 226 -12.79 -26.76 -1.52
C SER A 226 -11.95 -28.04 -1.58
N ALA A 227 -12.58 -29.15 -1.95
CA ALA A 227 -11.90 -30.44 -2.07
C ALA A 227 -11.15 -30.54 -3.40
N VAL A 228 -9.88 -30.97 -3.36
CA VAL A 228 -8.96 -31.07 -4.48
C VAL A 228 -8.81 -32.55 -4.90
N PRO A 229 -9.11 -32.94 -6.15
CA PRO A 229 -9.02 -34.33 -6.57
C PRO A 229 -7.57 -34.81 -6.74
N PHE A 230 -7.29 -36.06 -6.38
CA PHE A 230 -6.02 -36.76 -6.63
C PHE A 230 -6.26 -38.26 -6.86
N THR A 231 -5.27 -39.01 -7.34
CA THR A 231 -5.37 -40.47 -7.47
C THR A 231 -4.22 -41.20 -6.78
N VAL A 232 -4.50 -42.44 -6.37
CA VAL A 232 -3.51 -43.37 -5.80
C VAL A 232 -3.59 -44.68 -6.58
N GLY A 233 -2.46 -45.18 -7.07
CA GLY A 233 -2.42 -46.47 -7.78
C GLY A 233 -3.16 -46.50 -9.14
N GLY A 234 -3.57 -45.34 -9.67
CA GLY A 234 -4.35 -45.20 -10.89
C GLY A 234 -3.55 -44.70 -12.10
N GLY A 235 -2.37 -45.25 -12.36
CA GLY A 235 -1.65 -45.03 -13.62
C GLY A 235 -1.84 -46.20 -14.56
N SER A 236 -2.36 -45.98 -15.76
CA SER A 236 -2.21 -46.92 -16.87
C SER A 236 -0.75 -47.40 -16.94
N THR A 237 -0.53 -48.72 -17.02
CA THR A 237 0.81 -49.28 -17.27
C THR A 237 1.33 -48.96 -18.67
N THR A 238 0.47 -48.40 -19.52
CA THR A 238 0.85 -47.87 -20.82
C THR A 238 1.33 -46.44 -20.64
N PRO A 239 2.64 -46.15 -20.85
CA PRO A 239 3.14 -44.78 -20.79
C PRO A 239 2.39 -43.91 -21.79
N THR A 240 1.92 -42.75 -21.34
CA THR A 240 1.30 -41.75 -22.20
C THR A 240 2.19 -40.53 -22.29
N LEU A 241 2.40 -40.00 -23.51
CA LEU A 241 3.14 -38.76 -23.73
C LEU A 241 2.44 -37.57 -23.08
N GLN A 242 3.19 -36.73 -22.38
CA GLN A 242 2.72 -35.51 -21.73
C GLN A 242 3.65 -34.35 -22.04
N ALA A 243 3.07 -33.16 -22.18
CA ALA A 243 3.80 -31.90 -22.15
C ALA A 243 3.65 -31.24 -20.77
N SER A 244 4.63 -30.42 -20.40
CA SER A 244 4.59 -29.61 -19.16
C SER A 244 3.44 -28.61 -19.12
N THR A 245 2.95 -28.17 -20.28
CA THR A 245 1.82 -27.26 -20.46
C THR A 245 1.10 -27.55 -21.78
N GLY A 246 -0.18 -27.17 -21.89
CA GLY A 246 -0.94 -27.21 -23.16
C GLY A 246 -0.80 -25.95 -24.02
N ALA A 247 -0.30 -24.86 -23.44
CA ALA A 247 0.02 -23.63 -24.16
C ALA A 247 1.23 -22.92 -23.53
N VAL A 248 2.00 -22.20 -24.35
CA VAL A 248 3.18 -21.46 -23.91
C VAL A 248 3.20 -20.07 -24.56
N SER A 249 3.34 -19.03 -23.75
CA SER A 249 3.61 -17.67 -24.23
C SER A 249 5.11 -17.53 -24.48
N VAL A 250 5.49 -17.08 -25.65
CA VAL A 250 6.90 -16.84 -26.00
C VAL A 250 7.06 -15.33 -26.23
N PRO A 251 7.90 -14.63 -25.44
CA PRO A 251 8.21 -13.24 -25.73
C PRO A 251 8.82 -13.14 -27.13
N GLU A 252 8.37 -12.17 -27.93
CA GLU A 252 9.00 -11.81 -29.18
C GLU A 252 10.50 -11.49 -28.98
N GLY A 253 11.34 -11.92 -29.93
CA GLY A 253 12.81 -11.88 -29.80
C GLY A 253 13.39 -12.81 -28.72
N GLY A 254 12.53 -13.56 -28.02
CA GLY A 254 12.85 -14.35 -26.84
C GLY A 254 12.65 -15.86 -27.02
N SER A 255 12.70 -16.59 -25.91
CA SER A 255 12.42 -18.03 -25.90
C SER A 255 11.75 -18.48 -24.61
N ALA A 256 11.00 -19.57 -24.70
CA ALA A 256 10.41 -20.30 -23.60
C ALA A 256 10.77 -21.79 -23.71
N THR A 257 10.51 -22.56 -22.65
CA THR A 257 10.80 -24.01 -22.64
C THR A 257 9.52 -24.80 -22.40
N VAL A 258 9.33 -25.84 -23.21
CA VAL A 258 8.29 -26.87 -23.02
C VAL A 258 8.98 -28.21 -22.80
N THR A 259 8.78 -28.80 -21.62
CA THR A 259 9.31 -30.13 -21.30
C THR A 259 8.32 -31.22 -21.68
N TYR A 260 8.79 -32.29 -22.35
CA TYR A 260 8.00 -33.48 -22.69
C TYR A 260 8.43 -34.68 -21.84
N ARG A 261 7.46 -35.45 -21.33
CA ARG A 261 7.67 -36.57 -20.39
C ARG A 261 6.66 -37.70 -20.63
N LEU A 262 6.80 -38.83 -19.92
CA LEU A 262 5.79 -39.90 -19.90
C LEU A 262 5.07 -39.97 -18.54
N SER A 263 3.85 -40.50 -18.54
CA SER A 263 3.08 -40.75 -17.31
C SER A 263 3.60 -41.91 -16.47
N SER A 264 4.38 -42.83 -17.06
CA SER A 264 5.00 -43.96 -16.37
C SER A 264 6.31 -44.37 -17.07
N ALA A 265 7.17 -45.12 -16.37
CA ALA A 265 8.44 -45.59 -16.90
C ALA A 265 8.22 -46.50 -18.12
N PRO A 266 8.84 -46.22 -19.28
CA PRO A 266 8.67 -47.05 -20.45
C PRO A 266 9.56 -48.29 -20.36
N THR A 267 9.09 -49.41 -20.91
CA THR A 267 9.86 -50.67 -21.01
C THR A 267 10.92 -50.63 -22.12
N SER A 268 10.84 -49.66 -23.03
CA SER A 268 11.80 -49.38 -24.11
C SER A 268 11.78 -47.89 -24.43
N SER A 269 12.89 -47.34 -24.95
CA SER A 269 12.94 -45.92 -25.34
C SER A 269 11.81 -45.52 -26.29
N VAL A 270 11.16 -44.39 -26.00
CA VAL A 270 10.08 -43.81 -26.80
C VAL A 270 10.65 -42.63 -27.58
N ALA A 271 10.70 -42.75 -28.90
CA ALA A 271 11.04 -41.63 -29.78
C ALA A 271 9.83 -40.68 -29.91
N VAL A 272 10.09 -39.39 -29.78
CA VAL A 272 9.09 -38.33 -29.93
C VAL A 272 9.53 -37.42 -31.08
N SER A 273 8.69 -37.31 -32.10
CA SER A 273 8.86 -36.36 -33.20
C SER A 273 8.04 -35.11 -32.94
N LEU A 274 8.65 -33.94 -33.11
CA LEU A 274 8.02 -32.64 -32.91
C LEU A 274 7.85 -31.95 -34.26
N ALA A 275 6.60 -31.69 -34.64
CA ALA A 275 6.27 -30.95 -35.83
C ALA A 275 5.63 -29.62 -35.44
N LYS A 276 6.23 -28.51 -35.88
CA LYS A 276 5.62 -27.19 -35.76
C LYS A 276 4.76 -26.91 -37.00
N SER A 277 3.58 -26.36 -36.80
CA SER A 277 2.71 -25.80 -37.85
C SER A 277 2.12 -24.47 -37.38
N GLY A 278 1.74 -23.59 -38.31
CA GLY A 278 1.32 -22.23 -38.01
C GLY A 278 2.45 -21.24 -38.26
N ASP A 279 2.50 -20.20 -37.43
CA ASP A 279 3.36 -19.03 -37.64
C ASP A 279 4.83 -19.39 -37.90
N SER A 280 5.45 -18.74 -38.90
CA SER A 280 6.86 -18.96 -39.29
C SER A 280 7.85 -18.53 -38.22
N ASP A 281 7.53 -17.47 -37.49
CA ASP A 281 8.46 -16.74 -36.63
C ASP A 281 8.70 -17.47 -35.30
N ILE A 282 7.76 -18.33 -34.93
CA ILE A 282 7.98 -19.32 -33.89
C ILE A 282 8.85 -20.46 -34.42
N THR A 283 9.94 -20.80 -33.75
CA THR A 283 10.82 -21.93 -34.05
C THR A 283 10.98 -22.86 -32.85
N ILE A 284 11.36 -24.12 -33.08
CA ILE A 284 11.57 -25.11 -32.02
C ILE A 284 12.92 -25.81 -32.17
N SER A 285 13.58 -26.07 -31.03
CA SER A 285 14.82 -26.85 -30.99
C SER A 285 14.92 -27.65 -29.70
N PRO A 286 15.21 -28.97 -29.75
CA PRO A 286 15.32 -29.80 -30.96
C PRO A 286 13.94 -30.14 -31.58
N THR A 287 13.92 -30.70 -32.79
CA THR A 287 12.69 -31.18 -33.47
C THR A 287 12.36 -32.65 -33.21
N SER A 288 13.19 -33.34 -32.42
CA SER A 288 12.91 -34.69 -31.92
C SER A 288 13.64 -34.94 -30.60
N LEU A 289 13.13 -35.86 -29.80
CA LEU A 289 13.72 -36.27 -28.53
C LEU A 289 13.43 -37.74 -28.24
N THR A 290 14.13 -38.31 -27.25
CA THR A 290 13.94 -39.70 -26.81
C THR A 290 13.71 -39.76 -25.30
N LEU A 291 12.62 -40.41 -24.90
CA LEU A 291 12.26 -40.66 -23.51
C LEU A 291 12.61 -42.12 -23.15
N THR A 292 13.45 -42.30 -22.15
CA THR A 292 14.02 -43.57 -21.69
C THR A 292 13.57 -43.88 -20.25
N SER A 293 13.91 -45.06 -19.74
CA SER A 293 13.69 -45.40 -18.33
C SER A 293 14.40 -44.48 -17.33
N SER A 294 15.40 -43.68 -17.76
CA SER A 294 16.14 -42.76 -16.88
C SER A 294 15.66 -41.31 -16.92
N ASN A 295 15.01 -40.86 -17.99
CA ASN A 295 14.59 -39.46 -18.15
C ASN A 295 13.08 -39.28 -18.36
N TRP A 296 12.28 -40.37 -18.37
CA TRP A 296 10.84 -40.30 -18.63
C TRP A 296 10.09 -39.40 -17.67
N SER A 297 10.52 -39.29 -16.41
CA SER A 297 9.86 -38.52 -15.35
C SER A 297 10.34 -37.08 -15.28
N SER A 298 11.66 -36.85 -15.41
CA SER A 298 12.25 -35.51 -15.51
C SER A 298 11.90 -34.82 -16.83
N GLY A 299 11.64 -35.61 -17.87
CA GLY A 299 11.36 -35.16 -19.22
C GLY A 299 12.59 -34.61 -19.94
N VAL A 300 12.37 -34.19 -21.19
CA VAL A 300 13.37 -33.52 -22.03
C VAL A 300 12.83 -32.14 -22.42
N PRO A 301 13.59 -31.05 -22.16
CA PRO A 301 13.17 -29.70 -22.53
C PRO A 301 13.30 -29.47 -24.03
N VAL A 302 12.36 -28.70 -24.59
CA VAL A 302 12.38 -28.17 -25.95
C VAL A 302 12.28 -26.66 -25.86
N THR A 303 13.24 -25.97 -26.47
CA THR A 303 13.21 -24.51 -26.58
C THR A 303 12.26 -24.11 -27.70
N VAL A 304 11.37 -23.18 -27.39
CA VAL A 304 10.47 -22.53 -28.35
C VAL A 304 10.91 -21.07 -28.40
N SER A 305 11.28 -20.58 -29.58
CA SER A 305 11.74 -19.19 -29.78
C SER A 305 10.77 -18.46 -30.68
N ALA A 306 10.55 -17.17 -30.45
CA ALA A 306 9.87 -16.28 -31.38
C ALA A 306 10.91 -15.32 -31.96
N ALA A 307 10.96 -15.19 -33.29
CA ALA A 307 11.78 -14.18 -33.94
C ALA A 307 11.25 -12.78 -33.61
N GLU A 308 12.07 -11.75 -33.78
CA GLU A 308 11.56 -10.38 -33.74
C GLU A 308 11.03 -10.03 -35.13
N ASP A 309 9.80 -9.52 -35.22
CA ASP A 309 9.27 -8.94 -36.45
C ASP A 309 8.82 -7.48 -36.27
N SER A 310 7.73 -7.07 -36.90
CA SER A 310 7.30 -5.66 -36.90
C SER A 310 5.78 -5.51 -37.03
N ASP A 311 5.05 -6.61 -36.91
CA ASP A 311 3.60 -6.59 -37.03
C ASP A 311 2.93 -6.36 -35.67
N GLN A 312 1.67 -6.72 -35.49
CA GLN A 312 0.89 -6.39 -34.28
C GLN A 312 0.00 -7.55 -33.86
N THR A 313 0.23 -8.68 -34.52
CA THR A 313 -0.61 -9.86 -34.49
C THR A 313 0.22 -10.94 -33.85
N ASN A 314 -0.12 -11.28 -32.60
CA ASN A 314 0.42 -12.46 -31.96
C ASN A 314 0.43 -13.66 -32.94
N GLY A 315 1.62 -14.03 -33.39
CA GLY A 315 1.85 -15.25 -34.12
C GLY A 315 1.44 -16.43 -33.27
N SER A 316 0.83 -17.44 -33.86
CA SER A 316 0.55 -18.68 -33.15
C SER A 316 0.96 -19.90 -33.96
N ALA A 317 1.71 -20.78 -33.30
CA ALA A 317 2.14 -22.04 -33.84
C ALA A 317 1.71 -23.18 -32.92
N THR A 318 1.28 -24.29 -33.51
CA THR A 318 1.02 -25.53 -32.79
C THR A 318 2.23 -26.46 -32.93
N ILE A 319 2.75 -26.91 -31.79
CA ILE A 319 3.78 -27.94 -31.70
C ILE A 319 3.08 -29.27 -31.46
N ALA A 320 3.05 -30.13 -32.47
CA ALA A 320 2.50 -31.47 -32.38
C ALA A 320 3.61 -32.47 -32.06
N ALA A 321 3.54 -33.06 -30.87
CA ALA A 321 4.43 -34.13 -30.45
C ALA A 321 3.76 -35.49 -30.68
N THR A 322 4.42 -36.35 -31.47
CA THR A 322 3.90 -37.67 -31.84
C THR A 322 4.86 -38.76 -31.41
N SER A 323 4.32 -39.83 -30.82
CA SER A 323 5.09 -40.99 -30.36
C SER A 323 4.26 -42.27 -30.35
N SER A 324 4.88 -43.42 -30.09
CA SER A 324 4.17 -44.67 -29.81
C SER A 324 3.37 -44.63 -28.49
N ALA A 325 3.66 -43.68 -27.61
CA ALA A 325 2.96 -43.44 -26.33
C ALA A 325 1.79 -42.43 -26.48
N GLY A 326 1.40 -42.11 -27.70
CA GLY A 326 0.33 -41.15 -28.01
C GLY A 326 0.85 -39.77 -28.43
N ASN A 327 -0.10 -38.84 -28.57
CA ASN A 327 0.12 -37.53 -29.16
C ASN A 327 -0.29 -36.43 -28.16
N VAL A 328 0.48 -35.35 -28.13
CA VAL A 328 0.14 -34.14 -27.38
C VAL A 328 0.45 -32.93 -28.23
N SER A 329 -0.38 -31.90 -28.15
CA SER A 329 -0.18 -30.64 -28.85
C SER A 329 -0.01 -29.52 -27.84
N VAL A 330 0.91 -28.61 -28.13
CA VAL A 330 1.13 -27.38 -27.35
C VAL A 330 0.95 -26.20 -28.28
N THR A 331 0.09 -25.26 -27.91
CA THR A 331 -0.05 -23.98 -28.63
C THR A 331 1.00 -23.01 -28.11
N ALA A 332 1.95 -22.65 -28.97
CA ALA A 332 2.84 -21.53 -28.74
C ALA A 332 2.17 -20.27 -29.28
N THR A 333 2.10 -19.25 -28.43
CA THR A 333 1.62 -17.93 -28.81
C THR A 333 2.76 -16.97 -28.58
N GLU A 334 3.20 -16.35 -29.66
CA GLU A 334 4.07 -15.19 -29.58
C GLU A 334 3.34 -14.07 -28.86
N SER A 335 4.02 -13.48 -27.89
CA SER A 335 3.56 -12.28 -27.20
C SER A 335 4.21 -11.11 -27.91
N ASP A 336 3.49 -10.63 -28.92
CA ASP A 336 3.87 -9.52 -29.78
C ASP A 336 4.16 -8.28 -28.91
N ASN A 337 5.33 -7.70 -29.15
CA ASN A 337 5.84 -6.53 -28.46
C ASN A 337 5.57 -5.23 -29.27
N ASP A 338 5.08 -5.37 -30.50
CA ASP A 338 4.82 -4.32 -31.47
C ASP A 338 3.35 -3.84 -31.47
N GLN A 339 3.20 -2.52 -31.35
CA GLN A 339 1.96 -1.75 -31.47
C GLN A 339 2.37 -0.38 -32.01
N PRO A 340 1.49 0.33 -32.77
CA PRO A 340 1.90 1.31 -33.77
C PRO A 340 2.84 2.35 -33.15
N SER A 341 3.89 2.70 -33.88
CA SER A 341 4.84 3.75 -33.55
C SER A 341 4.21 4.85 -32.68
N ASN A 342 4.62 4.89 -31.41
CA ASN A 342 4.32 5.93 -30.42
C ASN A 342 2.83 6.27 -30.24
N GLY A 343 2.22 5.77 -29.16
CA GLY A 343 1.39 6.68 -28.38
C GLY A 343 2.30 7.79 -27.87
N SER A 344 2.38 8.91 -28.60
CA SER A 344 3.00 10.14 -28.09
C SER A 344 2.57 10.34 -26.64
N LYS A 345 3.51 10.65 -25.74
CA LYS A 345 3.21 11.00 -24.34
C LYS A 345 1.93 11.81 -24.28
N VAL A 346 0.96 11.35 -23.49
CA VAL A 346 -0.30 12.09 -23.35
C VAL A 346 0.00 13.46 -22.75
N ASP A 347 -0.80 14.46 -23.09
CA ASP A 347 -0.58 15.83 -22.60
C ASP A 347 -0.56 15.89 -21.06
N ASN A 348 -1.53 15.23 -20.40
CA ASN A 348 -1.57 15.11 -18.94
C ASN A 348 -1.62 13.62 -18.52
N PRO A 349 -0.57 13.08 -17.87
CA PRO A 349 -0.50 11.67 -17.49
C PRO A 349 -1.48 11.29 -16.36
N TYR A 350 -2.01 12.25 -15.61
CA TYR A 350 -2.97 12.01 -14.53
C TYR A 350 -4.42 11.92 -15.03
N SER A 351 -4.71 12.53 -16.19
CA SER A 351 -6.07 12.61 -16.72
C SER A 351 -6.61 11.22 -17.08
N GLY A 352 -7.78 10.88 -16.52
CA GLY A 352 -8.47 9.61 -16.74
C GLY A 352 -7.73 8.38 -16.19
N ALA A 353 -6.68 8.55 -15.38
CA ALA A 353 -5.87 7.45 -14.87
C ALA A 353 -6.07 7.27 -13.36
N ARG A 354 -6.15 6.01 -12.94
CA ARG A 354 -6.16 5.63 -11.52
C ARG A 354 -4.73 5.67 -10.97
N GLY A 355 -4.53 6.34 -9.84
CA GLY A 355 -3.21 6.40 -9.20
C GLY A 355 -2.85 5.12 -8.45
N TYR A 356 -1.57 4.78 -8.48
CA TYR A 356 -0.97 3.76 -7.63
C TYR A 356 -1.06 4.12 -6.15
N VAL A 357 -1.55 3.19 -5.33
CA VAL A 357 -1.54 3.31 -3.86
C VAL A 357 -0.36 2.50 -3.34
N ASN A 358 0.64 3.16 -2.75
CA ASN A 358 1.78 2.48 -2.15
C ASN A 358 1.30 1.60 -0.96
N PRO A 359 1.41 0.26 -1.02
CA PRO A 359 0.90 -0.62 0.02
C PRO A 359 1.66 -0.45 1.35
N GLU A 360 2.94 -0.08 1.33
CA GLU A 360 3.73 0.13 2.55
C GLU A 360 3.27 1.37 3.31
N TRP A 361 3.06 2.48 2.60
CA TRP A 361 2.51 3.69 3.19
C TRP A 361 1.05 3.48 3.62
N SER A 362 0.24 2.81 2.79
CA SER A 362 -1.15 2.51 3.08
C SER A 362 -1.31 1.74 4.39
N ALA A 363 -0.45 0.74 4.63
CA ALA A 363 -0.43 -0.02 5.87
C ALA A 363 -0.07 0.85 7.09
N LYS A 364 0.97 1.69 6.99
CA LYS A 364 1.35 2.64 8.06
C LYS A 364 0.22 3.62 8.39
N ALA A 365 -0.41 4.19 7.36
CA ALA A 365 -1.55 5.09 7.52
C ALA A 365 -2.74 4.38 8.17
N ALA A 366 -3.12 3.19 7.68
CA ALA A 366 -4.27 2.43 8.19
C ALA A 366 -4.10 1.98 9.65
N ALA A 367 -2.86 1.81 10.11
CA ALA A 367 -2.55 1.45 11.50
C ALA A 367 -2.78 2.60 12.49
N GLU A 368 -2.88 3.85 12.03
CA GLU A 368 -3.20 4.98 12.89
C GLU A 368 -4.71 5.11 13.12
N PRO A 369 -5.16 5.55 14.31
CA PRO A 369 -6.58 5.77 14.58
C PRO A 369 -7.22 6.73 13.56
N GLY A 370 -8.19 6.21 12.79
CA GLY A 370 -8.89 6.96 11.73
C GLY A 370 -8.12 7.08 10.40
N GLY A 371 -6.93 6.50 10.29
CA GLY A 371 -6.08 6.61 9.10
C GLY A 371 -6.58 5.86 7.87
N THR A 372 -7.51 4.91 8.04
CA THR A 372 -8.21 4.23 6.93
C THR A 372 -8.98 5.20 6.01
N ARG A 373 -9.26 6.42 6.48
CA ARG A 373 -9.91 7.49 5.70
C ARG A 373 -9.02 8.08 4.60
N VAL A 374 -7.70 7.84 4.69
CA VAL A 374 -6.72 8.38 3.75
C VAL A 374 -5.75 7.33 3.22
N SER A 375 -5.69 6.14 3.81
CA SER A 375 -4.74 5.09 3.40
C SER A 375 -4.92 4.59 1.96
N ASN A 376 -6.03 4.91 1.30
CA ASN A 376 -6.29 4.59 -0.10
C ASN A 376 -5.88 5.68 -1.10
N GLN A 377 -5.23 6.75 -0.64
CA GLN A 377 -4.78 7.83 -1.52
C GLN A 377 -3.44 7.50 -2.18
N PRO A 378 -3.22 7.88 -3.45
CA PRO A 378 -1.95 7.65 -4.12
C PRO A 378 -0.87 8.60 -3.60
N THR A 379 0.27 8.04 -3.19
CA THR A 379 1.46 8.76 -2.74
C THR A 379 2.67 8.38 -3.59
N ALA A 380 3.62 9.30 -3.76
CA ALA A 380 4.85 8.98 -4.49
C ALA A 380 5.78 8.03 -3.71
N VAL A 381 6.58 7.26 -4.44
CA VAL A 381 7.65 6.40 -3.92
C VAL A 381 8.97 7.16 -3.99
N TRP A 382 9.71 7.23 -2.88
CA TRP A 382 10.95 8.00 -2.81
C TRP A 382 12.17 7.12 -3.04
N LEU A 383 12.95 7.45 -4.06
CA LEU A 383 14.26 6.86 -4.32
C LEU A 383 15.30 7.86 -3.77
N ASP A 384 15.56 7.78 -2.48
CA ASP A 384 16.43 8.74 -1.77
C ASP A 384 17.85 8.19 -1.54
N ARG A 385 18.18 7.07 -2.17
CA ARG A 385 19.48 6.40 -2.17
C ARG A 385 19.49 5.24 -3.19
N ILE A 386 20.67 4.76 -3.55
CA ILE A 386 20.89 3.61 -4.45
C ILE A 386 20.20 2.36 -3.92
N ALA A 387 20.30 2.08 -2.61
CA ALA A 387 19.70 0.88 -2.03
C ALA A 387 18.17 0.83 -2.16
N ALA A 388 17.48 1.98 -2.28
CA ALA A 388 16.03 2.01 -2.47
C ALA A 388 15.58 1.50 -3.86
N ILE A 389 16.52 1.33 -4.81
CA ILE A 389 16.21 0.76 -6.13
C ILE A 389 15.79 -0.70 -6.01
N GLU A 390 16.48 -1.47 -5.16
CA GLU A 390 16.25 -2.89 -4.91
C GLU A 390 15.41 -3.14 -3.64
N GLY A 391 15.06 -2.07 -2.90
CA GLY A 391 14.35 -2.14 -1.64
C GLY A 391 15.25 -2.22 -0.41
N THR A 392 14.76 -1.75 0.73
CA THR A 392 15.54 -1.69 1.98
C THR A 392 14.75 -2.21 3.18
N PRO A 393 14.72 -3.54 3.40
CA PRO A 393 13.91 -4.16 4.45
C PRO A 393 14.22 -3.68 5.87
N ASP A 394 15.47 -3.29 6.13
CA ASP A 394 15.95 -2.89 7.46
C ASP A 394 15.88 -1.38 7.71
N SER A 395 15.38 -0.60 6.75
CA SER A 395 15.36 0.85 6.89
C SER A 395 14.10 1.37 7.58
N GLN A 396 14.28 2.46 8.32
CA GLN A 396 13.15 3.19 8.89
C GLN A 396 12.57 4.20 7.90
N SER A 397 13.37 4.68 6.93
CA SER A 397 12.97 5.72 5.96
C SER A 397 12.30 5.18 4.70
N ASN A 398 12.74 4.02 4.20
CA ASN A 398 12.17 3.37 3.01
C ASN A 398 11.79 1.93 3.38
N GLY A 399 10.83 1.35 2.66
CA GLY A 399 10.39 -0.01 2.92
C GLY A 399 11.17 -1.09 2.17
N PRO A 400 10.80 -2.36 2.36
CA PRO A 400 11.35 -3.50 1.63
C PRO A 400 11.13 -3.47 0.11
N MET A 401 10.15 -2.71 -0.41
CA MET A 401 9.87 -2.69 -1.85
C MET A 401 10.85 -1.82 -2.65
N GLY A 402 11.44 -2.41 -3.69
CA GLY A 402 12.23 -1.71 -4.71
C GLY A 402 11.38 -1.11 -5.83
N VAL A 403 12.04 -0.54 -6.83
CA VAL A 403 11.39 0.06 -8.02
C VAL A 403 10.58 -1.00 -8.77
N GLU A 404 11.14 -2.20 -8.96
CA GLU A 404 10.45 -3.29 -9.65
C GLU A 404 9.20 -3.75 -8.88
N ASP A 405 9.31 -3.93 -7.56
CA ASP A 405 8.19 -4.33 -6.70
C ASP A 405 7.04 -3.32 -6.74
N HIS A 406 7.36 -2.03 -6.72
CA HIS A 406 6.35 -0.97 -6.80
C HIS A 406 5.65 -0.93 -8.16
N LEU A 407 6.40 -1.13 -9.25
CA LEU A 407 5.83 -1.22 -10.60
C LEU A 407 4.94 -2.45 -10.75
N ASP A 408 5.34 -3.59 -10.19
CA ASP A 408 4.54 -4.82 -10.16
C ASP A 408 3.26 -4.67 -9.35
N ALA A 409 3.35 -4.05 -8.18
CA ALA A 409 2.18 -3.72 -7.38
C ALA A 409 1.25 -2.75 -8.13
N ALA A 410 1.78 -1.80 -8.90
CA ALA A 410 0.98 -0.89 -9.71
C ALA A 410 0.21 -1.62 -10.83
N LEU A 411 0.87 -2.54 -11.54
CA LEU A 411 0.20 -3.42 -12.51
C LEU A 411 -0.88 -4.26 -11.86
N ALA A 412 -0.58 -4.90 -10.71
CA ALA A 412 -1.53 -5.73 -9.98
C ALA A 412 -2.76 -4.94 -9.47
N GLN A 413 -2.59 -3.67 -9.13
CA GLN A 413 -3.68 -2.78 -8.76
C GLN A 413 -4.55 -2.34 -9.95
N GLY A 414 -4.07 -2.53 -11.19
CA GLY A 414 -4.65 -1.89 -12.38
C GLY A 414 -4.53 -0.37 -12.32
N ALA A 415 -3.41 0.14 -11.79
CA ALA A 415 -3.11 1.56 -11.78
C ALA A 415 -2.85 2.04 -13.22
N GLY A 416 -3.32 3.25 -13.55
CA GLY A 416 -2.97 3.94 -14.79
C GLY A 416 -1.70 4.77 -14.68
N TYR A 417 -1.31 5.15 -13.45
CA TYR A 417 -0.05 5.86 -13.21
C TYR A 417 0.59 5.52 -11.87
N ILE A 418 1.90 5.73 -11.78
CA ILE A 418 2.73 5.64 -10.57
C ILE A 418 3.69 6.83 -10.52
N GLN A 419 4.03 7.31 -9.31
CA GLN A 419 4.94 8.44 -9.11
C GLN A 419 6.19 7.97 -8.36
N PHE A 420 7.37 8.34 -8.88
CA PHE A 420 8.66 8.17 -8.22
C PHE A 420 9.32 9.53 -8.01
N VAL A 421 9.99 9.70 -6.87
CA VAL A 421 10.85 10.86 -6.60
C VAL A 421 12.28 10.42 -6.83
N ILE A 422 12.91 11.01 -7.85
CA ILE A 422 14.34 10.85 -8.14
C ILE A 422 15.06 11.85 -7.25
N TYR A 423 15.74 11.39 -6.20
CA TYR A 423 16.26 12.29 -5.18
C TYR A 423 17.59 11.81 -4.60
N ASN A 424 18.64 11.79 -5.41
CA ASN A 424 19.95 11.34 -4.94
C ASN A 424 21.13 12.06 -5.61
N LEU A 425 20.96 13.32 -6.04
CA LEU A 425 22.07 14.10 -6.61
C LEU A 425 23.35 14.07 -5.74
N PRO A 426 24.55 14.11 -6.36
CA PRO A 426 25.78 14.35 -5.61
C PRO A 426 25.69 15.66 -4.84
N GLY A 427 26.06 15.66 -3.56
CA GLY A 427 25.93 16.83 -2.70
C GLY A 427 24.47 17.27 -2.47
N ARG A 428 23.49 16.35 -2.50
CA ARG A 428 22.05 16.61 -2.25
C ARG A 428 21.81 17.52 -1.05
N ASP A 429 20.80 18.38 -1.16
CA ASP A 429 20.40 19.40 -0.18
C ASP A 429 21.60 20.25 0.25
N CYS A 430 22.17 20.99 -0.70
CA CYS A 430 23.40 21.72 -0.42
C CYS A 430 23.25 22.81 0.67
N SER A 431 22.02 23.20 1.00
CA SER A 431 21.68 24.20 2.02
C SER A 431 21.16 23.61 3.34
N ALA A 432 20.91 22.30 3.40
CA ALA A 432 20.34 21.60 4.57
C ALA A 432 21.22 20.41 5.00
N LEU A 433 20.91 19.86 6.18
CA LEU A 433 21.66 18.76 6.82
C LEU A 433 20.81 17.50 7.08
N ALA A 434 19.48 17.58 7.06
CA ALA A 434 18.60 16.49 7.53
C ALA A 434 18.56 15.32 6.55
N SER A 435 18.60 15.65 5.27
CA SER A 435 18.52 14.72 4.15
C SER A 435 19.84 14.72 3.37
N ASN A 436 20.98 14.88 4.06
CA ASN A 436 22.30 14.73 3.42
C ASN A 436 22.36 13.43 2.58
N GLY A 437 22.48 13.60 1.26
CA GLY A 437 22.53 12.48 0.31
C GLY A 437 23.77 11.63 0.54
N GLU A 438 23.69 10.35 0.17
CA GLU A 438 24.82 9.41 0.33
C GLU A 438 25.98 9.73 -0.64
N LEU A 439 25.70 10.48 -1.70
CA LEU A 439 26.67 10.84 -2.73
C LEU A 439 27.33 12.18 -2.39
N GLY A 440 28.66 12.16 -2.28
CA GLY A 440 29.51 13.32 -2.12
C GLY A 440 29.47 14.25 -3.34
N VAL A 441 30.00 15.47 -3.18
CA VAL A 441 29.91 16.55 -4.18
C VAL A 441 30.56 16.23 -5.53
N ASP A 442 31.50 15.28 -5.57
CA ASP A 442 32.25 14.89 -6.77
C ASP A 442 31.80 13.53 -7.36
N GLU A 443 30.72 12.94 -6.85
CA GLU A 443 30.27 11.59 -7.21
C GLU A 443 29.23 11.55 -8.36
N LEU A 444 29.28 12.51 -9.30
CA LEU A 444 28.35 12.57 -10.43
C LEU A 444 28.37 11.28 -11.29
N ALA A 445 29.54 10.68 -11.51
CA ALA A 445 29.64 9.44 -12.27
C ALA A 445 28.92 8.26 -11.58
N LYS A 446 28.92 8.23 -10.24
CA LYS A 446 28.22 7.22 -9.44
C LYS A 446 26.71 7.44 -9.49
N TYR A 447 26.26 8.69 -9.38
CA TYR A 447 24.85 9.06 -9.60
C TYR A 447 24.35 8.60 -10.98
N GLN A 448 25.15 8.78 -12.03
CA GLN A 448 24.77 8.35 -13.37
C GLN A 448 24.68 6.82 -13.48
N SER A 449 25.78 6.12 -13.16
CA SER A 449 25.94 4.69 -13.44
C SER A 449 25.31 3.74 -12.44
N GLN A 450 25.16 4.14 -11.17
CA GLN A 450 24.67 3.28 -10.10
C GLN A 450 23.29 3.69 -9.57
N TYR A 451 22.79 4.87 -9.97
CA TYR A 451 21.49 5.36 -9.54
C TYR A 451 20.55 5.57 -10.73
N ILE A 452 20.84 6.49 -11.65
CA ILE A 452 19.95 6.76 -12.80
C ILE A 452 19.89 5.60 -13.78
N ASP A 453 21.02 5.01 -14.16
CA ASP A 453 21.07 3.94 -15.15
C ASP A 453 20.25 2.69 -14.74
N PRO A 454 20.37 2.15 -13.50
CA PRO A 454 19.53 1.05 -13.06
C PRO A 454 18.03 1.39 -13.03
N ILE A 455 17.67 2.59 -12.55
CA ILE A 455 16.26 3.04 -12.55
C ILE A 455 15.71 3.08 -13.97
N ALA A 456 16.46 3.66 -14.91
CA ALA A 456 16.06 3.74 -16.30
C ALA A 456 15.93 2.34 -16.93
N ALA A 457 16.84 1.41 -16.62
CA ALA A 457 16.77 0.03 -17.10
C ALA A 457 15.47 -0.66 -16.64
N ILE A 458 15.12 -0.56 -15.36
CA ILE A 458 13.88 -1.15 -14.81
C ILE A 458 12.66 -0.49 -15.45
N MET A 459 12.59 0.84 -15.48
CA MET A 459 11.46 1.58 -16.03
C MET A 459 11.27 1.36 -17.54
N SER A 460 12.33 1.02 -18.27
CA SER A 460 12.28 0.74 -19.71
C SER A 460 11.79 -0.67 -20.06
N ASN A 461 11.63 -1.55 -19.06
CA ASN A 461 11.14 -2.90 -19.28
C ASN A 461 9.73 -2.85 -19.91
N SER A 462 9.55 -3.57 -21.02
CA SER A 462 8.29 -3.61 -21.78
C SER A 462 7.11 -4.11 -20.93
N LYS A 463 7.36 -4.85 -19.85
CA LYS A 463 6.35 -5.22 -18.83
C LYS A 463 5.57 -4.01 -18.29
N TYR A 464 6.22 -2.86 -18.14
CA TYR A 464 5.63 -1.67 -17.53
C TYR A 464 5.06 -0.66 -18.52
N ARG A 465 5.09 -0.97 -19.83
CA ARG A 465 4.71 -0.04 -20.91
C ARG A 465 3.27 0.50 -20.81
N SER A 466 2.38 -0.23 -20.13
CA SER A 466 0.99 0.19 -19.88
C SER A 466 0.84 1.21 -18.74
N LEU A 467 1.83 1.34 -17.86
CA LEU A 467 1.84 2.32 -16.78
C LEU A 467 2.36 3.67 -17.30
N ARG A 468 1.76 4.76 -16.83
CA ARG A 468 2.38 6.09 -16.91
C ARG A 468 3.28 6.26 -15.69
N ILE A 469 4.58 6.35 -15.90
CA ILE A 469 5.56 6.50 -14.83
C ILE A 469 5.90 7.99 -14.71
N ILE A 470 5.47 8.62 -13.63
CA ILE A 470 5.82 10.01 -13.35
C ILE A 470 7.08 10.04 -12.50
N THR A 471 8.04 10.85 -12.91
CA THR A 471 9.32 11.05 -12.20
C THR A 471 9.43 12.51 -11.78
N ILE A 472 9.49 12.72 -10.47
CA ILE A 472 9.73 14.02 -9.86
C ILE A 472 11.23 14.18 -9.70
N ILE A 473 11.80 15.13 -10.41
CA ILE A 473 13.25 15.23 -10.61
C ILE A 473 13.85 16.16 -9.58
N GLU A 474 14.57 15.57 -8.63
CA GLU A 474 15.56 16.16 -7.74
C GLU A 474 15.06 17.41 -7.02
N ILE A 475 14.26 17.18 -5.99
CA ILE A 475 13.76 18.24 -5.11
C ILE A 475 14.92 18.95 -4.38
N ASP A 476 14.68 20.17 -3.91
CA ASP A 476 15.65 20.96 -3.12
C ASP A 476 17.05 21.04 -3.75
N SER A 477 17.10 21.15 -5.08
CA SER A 477 18.36 21.13 -5.84
C SER A 477 18.65 22.45 -6.56
N LEU A 478 18.20 22.62 -7.81
CA LEU A 478 18.52 23.74 -8.70
C LEU A 478 18.16 25.13 -8.13
N PRO A 479 17.04 25.32 -7.41
CA PRO A 479 16.73 26.60 -6.77
C PRO A 479 17.80 27.07 -5.76
N ASN A 480 18.49 26.13 -5.09
CA ASN A 480 19.60 26.49 -4.19
C ASN A 480 20.77 27.17 -4.92
N LEU A 481 20.98 26.87 -6.21
CA LEU A 481 22.03 27.49 -7.01
C LEU A 481 21.71 28.93 -7.40
N VAL A 482 20.50 29.41 -7.09
CA VAL A 482 20.09 30.80 -7.25
C VAL A 482 20.11 31.51 -5.90
N THR A 483 19.54 30.90 -4.86
CA THR A 483 19.29 31.60 -3.59
C THR A 483 20.39 31.41 -2.55
N ASN A 484 21.15 30.31 -2.62
CA ASN A 484 21.96 29.82 -1.50
C ASN A 484 23.45 29.65 -1.84
N LEU A 485 23.96 30.35 -2.86
CA LEU A 485 25.38 30.32 -3.23
C LEU A 485 26.34 30.83 -2.15
N GLY A 486 25.83 31.48 -1.10
CA GLY A 486 26.63 31.81 0.10
C GLY A 486 27.02 30.59 0.94
N ILE A 487 26.37 29.44 0.73
CA ILE A 487 26.68 28.18 1.41
C ILE A 487 27.72 27.42 0.59
N ALA A 488 28.83 27.04 1.24
CA ALA A 488 29.99 26.45 0.56
C ALA A 488 29.63 25.23 -0.31
N LYS A 489 28.81 24.31 0.21
CA LYS A 489 28.34 23.12 -0.53
C LYS A 489 27.54 23.52 -1.78
N CYS A 490 26.67 24.53 -1.71
CA CYS A 490 25.93 25.02 -2.88
C CYS A 490 26.84 25.73 -3.88
N ALA A 491 27.82 26.51 -3.42
CA ALA A 491 28.83 27.12 -4.27
C ALA A 491 29.65 26.04 -5.01
N THR A 492 30.05 24.97 -4.32
CA THR A 492 30.71 23.81 -4.93
C THR A 492 29.84 23.19 -6.01
N MET A 493 28.58 22.85 -5.71
CA MET A 493 27.67 22.23 -6.68
C MET A 493 27.36 23.11 -7.89
N ASN A 494 27.34 24.43 -7.72
CA ASN A 494 27.23 25.37 -8.84
C ASN A 494 28.53 25.40 -9.68
N SER A 495 29.69 25.39 -9.02
CA SER A 495 31.00 25.50 -9.69
C SER A 495 31.40 24.25 -10.47
N ASN A 496 31.13 23.06 -9.92
CA ASN A 496 31.46 21.78 -10.56
C ASN A 496 30.34 21.31 -11.53
N GLY A 497 29.19 21.99 -11.52
CA GLY A 497 28.04 21.69 -12.37
C GLY A 497 27.29 20.40 -12.00
N GLY A 498 27.55 19.80 -10.84
CA GLY A 498 27.02 18.49 -10.48
C GLY A 498 25.48 18.43 -10.46
N TYR A 499 24.82 19.48 -9.97
CA TYR A 499 23.35 19.57 -10.02
C TYR A 499 22.81 19.75 -11.45
N VAL A 500 23.34 20.71 -12.20
CA VAL A 500 22.88 20.99 -13.58
C VAL A 500 23.08 19.77 -14.48
N ASN A 501 24.25 19.14 -14.42
CA ASN A 501 24.59 17.98 -15.24
C ASN A 501 23.89 16.70 -14.76
N GLY A 502 23.69 16.53 -13.45
CA GLY A 502 22.95 15.41 -12.89
C GLY A 502 21.47 15.43 -13.25
N VAL A 503 20.81 16.59 -13.10
CA VAL A 503 19.42 16.77 -13.55
C VAL A 503 19.31 16.58 -15.06
N GLY A 504 20.20 17.18 -15.86
CA GLY A 504 20.21 16.97 -17.31
C GLY A 504 20.38 15.50 -17.70
N TYR A 505 21.22 14.75 -16.99
CA TYR A 505 21.42 13.32 -17.26
C TYR A 505 20.16 12.49 -16.94
N ALA A 506 19.54 12.74 -15.77
CA ALA A 506 18.30 12.08 -15.37
C ALA A 506 17.17 12.35 -16.37
N LEU A 507 17.00 13.61 -16.78
CA LEU A 507 16.01 14.02 -17.79
C LEU A 507 16.24 13.31 -19.12
N ASN A 508 17.49 13.26 -19.59
CA ASN A 508 17.82 12.62 -20.86
C ASN A 508 17.50 11.12 -20.84
N LYS A 509 17.99 10.40 -19.81
CA LYS A 509 17.81 8.95 -19.65
C LYS A 509 16.35 8.56 -19.44
N LEU A 510 15.70 9.14 -18.44
CA LEU A 510 14.34 8.79 -18.08
C LEU A 510 13.35 9.30 -19.14
N GLY A 511 13.57 10.50 -19.67
CA GLY A 511 12.71 11.09 -20.70
C GLY A 511 12.82 10.41 -22.07
N ALA A 512 13.81 9.55 -22.29
CA ALA A 512 13.90 8.69 -23.47
C ALA A 512 12.90 7.52 -23.43
N ILE A 513 12.40 7.16 -22.26
CA ILE A 513 11.44 6.07 -22.08
C ILE A 513 10.03 6.59 -22.45
N PRO A 514 9.30 5.94 -23.39
CA PRO A 514 8.06 6.48 -23.96
C PRO A 514 6.93 6.76 -22.95
N ASN A 515 6.86 5.97 -21.88
CA ASN A 515 5.82 6.06 -20.85
C ASN A 515 6.29 6.78 -19.57
N VAL A 516 7.46 7.43 -19.58
CA VAL A 516 7.99 8.20 -18.45
C VAL A 516 7.76 9.71 -18.62
N TYR A 517 7.24 10.37 -17.59
CA TYR A 517 6.84 11.78 -17.59
C TYR A 517 7.64 12.54 -16.52
N ASN A 518 8.67 13.28 -16.94
CA ASN A 518 9.54 14.02 -16.02
C ASN A 518 8.91 15.36 -15.60
N TYR A 519 8.77 15.59 -14.30
CA TYR A 519 8.43 16.88 -13.72
C TYR A 519 9.60 17.39 -12.88
N ILE A 520 10.20 18.52 -13.26
CA ILE A 520 11.32 19.10 -12.50
C ILE A 520 10.78 19.83 -11.28
N ASP A 521 11.41 19.64 -10.11
CA ASP A 521 11.08 20.44 -8.93
C ASP A 521 11.40 21.92 -9.14
N ALA A 522 10.45 22.76 -8.75
CA ALA A 522 10.48 24.21 -8.88
C ALA A 522 10.22 24.90 -7.52
N ALA A 523 10.71 24.31 -6.43
CA ALA A 523 10.59 24.85 -5.07
C ALA A 523 9.13 25.18 -4.70
N HIS A 524 8.87 26.38 -4.16
CA HIS A 524 7.55 26.87 -3.78
C HIS A 524 7.57 28.41 -3.75
N HIS A 525 6.38 29.05 -3.67
CA HIS A 525 6.29 30.51 -3.77
C HIS A 525 7.08 31.22 -2.66
N GLY A 526 7.06 30.67 -1.45
CA GLY A 526 7.77 31.18 -0.26
C GLY A 526 9.29 31.06 -0.32
N TRP A 527 9.85 30.53 -1.42
CA TRP A 527 11.29 30.46 -1.66
C TRP A 527 11.70 31.27 -2.92
N ILE A 528 11.03 31.05 -4.05
CA ILE A 528 11.42 31.68 -5.33
C ILE A 528 10.37 32.65 -5.91
N GLY A 529 9.38 33.06 -5.12
CA GLY A 529 8.31 33.98 -5.54
C GLY A 529 8.71 35.46 -5.68
N TRP A 530 9.93 35.83 -5.29
CA TRP A 530 10.47 37.19 -5.46
C TRP A 530 11.06 37.38 -6.85
N ASP A 531 10.93 38.58 -7.44
CA ASP A 531 11.52 38.92 -8.75
C ASP A 531 13.01 38.56 -8.87
N SER A 532 13.76 38.73 -7.78
CA SER A 532 15.20 38.42 -7.71
C SER A 532 15.50 36.93 -7.89
N ASN A 533 14.54 36.05 -7.64
CA ASN A 533 14.71 34.60 -7.59
C ASN A 533 13.91 33.91 -8.69
N PHE A 534 12.73 34.44 -9.03
CA PHE A 534 11.75 33.83 -9.91
C PHE A 534 12.32 33.55 -11.31
N ARG A 535 12.67 34.60 -12.06
CA ARG A 535 13.22 34.46 -13.40
C ARG A 535 14.60 33.76 -13.43
N PRO A 536 15.55 34.09 -12.52
CA PRO A 536 16.82 33.37 -12.47
C PRO A 536 16.67 31.87 -12.21
N THR A 537 15.65 31.45 -11.43
CA THR A 537 15.35 30.03 -11.24
C THR A 537 14.82 29.40 -12.53
N ALA A 538 13.89 30.04 -13.24
CA ALA A 538 13.43 29.53 -14.55
C ALA A 538 14.58 29.38 -15.56
N GLN A 539 15.55 30.31 -15.56
CA GLN A 539 16.76 30.23 -16.37
C GLN A 539 17.67 29.07 -15.94
N LYS A 540 17.83 28.84 -14.63
CA LYS A 540 18.62 27.71 -14.11
C LYS A 540 18.00 26.36 -14.46
N LEU A 541 16.67 26.26 -14.38
CA LEU A 541 15.92 25.08 -14.79
C LEU A 541 16.08 24.82 -16.30
N LYS A 542 16.01 25.86 -17.14
CA LYS A 542 16.29 25.76 -18.58
C LYS A 542 17.72 25.29 -18.85
N GLN A 543 18.70 25.80 -18.10
CA GLN A 543 20.10 25.39 -18.23
C GLN A 543 20.26 23.88 -17.96
N ALA A 544 19.64 23.35 -16.90
CA ALA A 544 19.68 21.92 -16.59
C ALA A 544 18.93 21.06 -17.62
N ALA A 545 17.78 21.53 -18.10
CA ALA A 545 16.96 20.81 -19.08
C ALA A 545 17.65 20.58 -20.44
N VAL A 546 18.70 21.34 -20.76
CA VAL A 546 19.50 21.19 -21.97
C VAL A 546 20.94 20.72 -21.71
N ALA A 547 21.25 20.31 -20.48
CA ALA A 547 22.55 19.78 -20.10
C ALA A 547 22.63 18.27 -20.36
N SER A 548 23.85 17.72 -20.39
CA SER A 548 24.10 16.27 -20.47
C SER A 548 23.36 15.53 -21.59
N GLY A 549 23.14 16.20 -22.73
CA GLY A 549 22.43 15.65 -23.88
C GLY A 549 20.90 15.67 -23.80
N SER A 550 20.32 16.23 -22.72
CA SER A 550 18.88 16.46 -22.62
C SER A 550 18.41 17.59 -23.53
N THR A 551 17.10 17.64 -23.77
CA THR A 551 16.40 18.76 -24.40
C THR A 551 15.16 19.11 -23.58
N VAL A 552 14.54 20.26 -23.85
CA VAL A 552 13.29 20.63 -23.17
C VAL A 552 12.11 19.70 -23.48
N ASP A 553 12.17 18.93 -24.57
CA ASP A 553 11.15 17.93 -24.90
C ASP A 553 11.20 16.72 -23.95
N LYS A 554 12.29 16.59 -23.19
CA LYS A 554 12.41 15.60 -22.11
C LYS A 554 11.78 16.06 -20.80
N VAL A 555 11.24 17.28 -20.75
CA VAL A 555 10.58 17.87 -19.58
C VAL A 555 9.09 17.94 -19.86
N HIS A 556 8.30 17.15 -19.13
CA HIS A 556 6.86 17.13 -19.27
C HIS A 556 6.19 18.27 -18.50
N GLY A 557 6.79 18.65 -17.37
CA GLY A 557 6.28 19.73 -16.54
C GLY A 557 7.18 20.07 -15.37
N PHE A 558 6.59 20.76 -14.41
CA PHE A 558 7.26 21.17 -13.17
C PHE A 558 6.36 20.90 -11.97
N ILE A 559 6.96 20.72 -10.80
CA ILE A 559 6.21 20.57 -9.55
C ILE A 559 6.65 21.63 -8.54
N VAL A 560 5.69 22.17 -7.80
CA VAL A 560 5.93 23.08 -6.69
C VAL A 560 5.40 22.51 -5.38
N ASN A 561 5.91 23.04 -4.27
CA ASN A 561 5.52 22.70 -2.90
C ASN A 561 5.91 21.29 -2.42
N THR A 562 6.78 20.58 -3.15
CA THR A 562 7.19 19.21 -2.82
C THR A 562 7.72 19.14 -1.39
N ALA A 563 7.10 18.29 -0.56
CA ALA A 563 7.41 18.16 0.87
C ALA A 563 7.35 19.47 1.68
N ASN A 564 6.62 20.48 1.21
CA ASN A 564 6.46 21.77 1.89
C ASN A 564 5.01 21.98 2.37
N TYR A 565 4.69 23.19 2.80
CA TYR A 565 3.46 23.50 3.53
C TYR A 565 2.77 24.77 3.01
N SER A 566 3.27 25.39 1.95
CA SER A 566 2.71 26.64 1.44
C SER A 566 1.27 26.42 0.98
N ALA A 567 0.38 27.33 1.37
CA ALA A 567 -1.05 27.25 1.09
C ALA A 567 -1.33 27.03 -0.41
N LEU A 568 -2.26 26.14 -0.74
CA LEU A 568 -2.70 25.95 -2.13
C LEU A 568 -3.31 27.26 -2.70
N ARG A 569 -4.16 27.90 -1.89
CA ARG A 569 -4.75 29.22 -2.13
C ARG A 569 -4.92 29.94 -0.80
N GLU A 570 -4.64 31.23 -0.75
CA GLU A 570 -5.05 32.08 0.38
C GLU A 570 -6.44 32.66 0.08
N PRO A 571 -7.50 32.26 0.81
CA PRO A 571 -8.88 32.60 0.43
C PRO A 571 -9.32 33.99 0.93
N TYR A 572 -8.58 34.60 1.86
CA TYR A 572 -9.02 35.79 2.59
C TYR A 572 -8.29 37.08 2.20
N PHE A 573 -7.25 36.99 1.38
CA PHE A 573 -6.61 38.11 0.72
C PHE A 573 -5.82 37.60 -0.49
N ASN A 574 -5.45 38.52 -1.38
CA ASN A 574 -4.56 38.25 -2.49
C ASN A 574 -3.44 39.30 -2.54
N ILE A 575 -2.48 39.13 -3.45
CA ILE A 575 -1.31 40.00 -3.51
C ILE A 575 -1.63 41.48 -3.78
N ASN A 576 -2.76 41.77 -4.43
CA ASN A 576 -3.20 43.13 -4.77
C ASN A 576 -4.03 43.78 -3.66
N THR A 577 -4.31 43.06 -2.56
CA THR A 577 -5.09 43.59 -1.44
C THR A 577 -4.33 44.71 -0.74
N THR A 578 -5.06 45.75 -0.32
CA THR A 578 -4.53 46.87 0.47
C THR A 578 -5.25 46.97 1.81
N VAL A 579 -4.50 47.30 2.86
CA VAL A 579 -5.00 47.48 4.23
C VAL A 579 -4.59 48.87 4.69
N ASN A 580 -5.56 49.75 4.91
CA ASN A 580 -5.33 51.15 5.31
C ASN A 580 -4.28 51.89 4.44
N GLY A 581 -4.34 51.68 3.11
CA GLY A 581 -3.42 52.29 2.14
C GLY A 581 -2.07 51.59 1.99
N GLN A 582 -1.76 50.57 2.81
CA GLN A 582 -0.55 49.75 2.68
C GLN A 582 -0.84 48.51 1.82
N GLN A 583 0.13 48.08 1.01
CA GLN A 583 0.00 46.86 0.20
C GLN A 583 0.29 45.62 1.05
N ILE A 584 -0.41 44.50 0.80
CA ILE A 584 -0.16 43.21 1.48
C ILE A 584 1.31 42.78 1.42
N ARG A 585 1.98 43.10 0.31
CA ARG A 585 3.41 42.86 0.09
C ARG A 585 4.31 43.51 1.13
N GLN A 586 3.88 44.59 1.77
CA GLN A 586 4.65 45.28 2.81
C GLN A 586 4.55 44.58 4.18
N SER A 587 3.72 43.55 4.32
CA SER A 587 3.61 42.79 5.57
C SER A 587 4.85 41.95 5.82
N SER A 588 5.15 41.67 7.08
CA SER A 588 6.32 40.87 7.48
C SER A 588 6.24 39.41 7.03
N TRP A 589 5.04 38.88 6.78
CA TRP A 589 4.84 37.52 6.31
C TRP A 589 5.05 37.40 4.79
N VAL A 590 4.51 38.33 4.01
CA VAL A 590 4.63 38.31 2.55
C VAL A 590 6.00 38.85 2.11
N ASP A 591 6.56 39.80 2.86
CA ASP A 591 7.92 40.33 2.70
C ASP A 591 8.29 40.63 1.23
N TRP A 592 7.48 41.43 0.55
CA TRP A 592 7.63 41.82 -0.84
C TRP A 592 7.57 40.71 -1.89
N ASN A 593 7.22 39.48 -1.52
CA ASN A 593 6.89 38.42 -2.47
C ASN A 593 5.75 38.89 -3.40
N PHE A 594 5.64 38.30 -4.59
CA PHE A 594 4.55 38.56 -5.54
C PHE A 594 3.43 37.53 -5.46
N TYR A 595 3.57 36.54 -4.60
CA TYR A 595 2.64 35.45 -4.42
C TYR A 595 2.41 35.21 -2.93
N VAL A 596 1.22 34.70 -2.62
CA VAL A 596 0.82 34.34 -1.24
C VAL A 596 0.38 32.88 -1.16
N ASP A 597 0.34 32.19 -2.30
CA ASP A 597 -0.09 30.80 -2.42
C ASP A 597 0.56 30.12 -3.64
N GLU A 598 0.48 28.79 -3.65
CA GLU A 598 1.11 27.96 -4.67
C GLU A 598 0.39 28.00 -6.01
N LEU A 599 -0.94 28.14 -6.05
CA LEU A 599 -1.65 28.10 -7.32
C LEU A 599 -1.33 29.32 -8.20
N THR A 600 -1.38 30.52 -7.63
CA THR A 600 -1.07 31.73 -8.40
C THR A 600 0.39 31.75 -8.83
N PHE A 601 1.28 31.29 -7.94
CA PHE A 601 2.69 31.08 -8.24
C PHE A 601 2.91 30.09 -9.39
N ALA A 602 2.35 28.88 -9.31
CA ALA A 602 2.52 27.84 -10.32
C ALA A 602 2.06 28.30 -11.71
N GLN A 603 0.93 29.00 -11.79
CA GLN A 603 0.39 29.52 -13.06
C GLN A 603 1.29 30.61 -13.67
N ALA A 604 1.80 31.52 -12.84
CA ALA A 604 2.74 32.55 -13.29
C ALA A 604 4.08 31.92 -13.69
N PHE A 605 4.58 30.97 -12.90
CA PHE A 605 5.88 30.34 -13.15
C PHE A 605 5.85 29.49 -14.41
N ARG A 606 4.75 28.79 -14.70
CA ARG A 606 4.51 28.13 -15.99
C ARG A 606 4.67 29.10 -17.17
N THR A 607 4.08 30.29 -17.06
CA THR A 607 4.16 31.32 -18.10
C THR A 607 5.59 31.79 -18.31
N GLU A 608 6.34 31.99 -17.21
CA GLU A 608 7.76 32.34 -17.25
C GLU A 608 8.59 31.23 -17.89
N LEU A 609 8.37 29.96 -17.52
CA LEU A 609 9.07 28.81 -18.10
C LEU A 609 8.83 28.71 -19.62
N VAL A 610 7.60 28.89 -20.09
CA VAL A 610 7.31 28.95 -21.54
C VAL A 610 8.09 30.10 -22.19
N SER A 611 8.20 31.26 -21.53
CA SER A 611 9.01 32.39 -22.04
C SER A 611 10.52 32.09 -22.09
N GLN A 612 11.01 31.17 -21.24
CA GLN A 612 12.39 30.66 -21.29
C GLN A 612 12.59 29.55 -22.35
N GLY A 613 11.56 29.24 -23.13
CA GLY A 613 11.62 28.30 -24.26
C GLY A 613 11.39 26.85 -23.86
N PHE A 614 10.63 26.59 -22.79
CA PHE A 614 9.96 25.30 -22.60
C PHE A 614 8.71 25.21 -23.48
N GLY A 615 8.24 23.99 -23.77
CA GLY A 615 7.07 23.76 -24.61
C GLY A 615 5.80 24.41 -24.03
N SER A 616 4.93 24.94 -24.89
CA SER A 616 3.68 25.56 -24.43
C SER A 616 2.68 24.59 -23.78
N SER A 617 2.91 23.28 -23.93
CA SER A 617 2.12 22.19 -23.35
C SER A 617 2.61 21.74 -21.96
N ILE A 618 3.70 22.30 -21.41
CA ILE A 618 4.15 21.89 -20.07
C ILE A 618 3.02 22.08 -19.05
N GLY A 619 2.91 21.14 -18.11
CA GLY A 619 1.98 21.23 -16.99
C GLY A 619 2.68 21.49 -15.66
N MET A 620 1.91 21.97 -14.68
CA MET A 620 2.38 22.14 -13.31
C MET A 620 1.73 21.12 -12.38
N LEU A 621 2.48 20.64 -11.39
CA LEU A 621 1.97 19.90 -10.26
C LEU A 621 2.11 20.74 -9.00
N ILE A 622 1.23 20.50 -8.03
CA ILE A 622 1.35 21.06 -6.69
C ILE A 622 1.27 19.91 -5.68
N ASP A 623 2.31 19.74 -4.87
CA ASP A 623 2.23 18.83 -3.73
C ASP A 623 1.29 19.43 -2.67
N THR A 624 0.19 18.73 -2.45
CA THR A 624 -0.90 19.10 -1.55
C THR A 624 -0.99 18.19 -0.34
N SER A 625 0.03 17.34 -0.12
CA SER A 625 0.07 16.37 0.98
C SER A 625 -0.18 17.00 2.36
N ARG A 626 0.39 18.18 2.64
CA ARG A 626 0.42 18.76 4.00
C ARG A 626 0.10 20.26 4.07
N ASN A 627 -0.53 20.83 3.04
CA ASN A 627 -0.76 22.27 2.93
C ASN A 627 -2.21 22.72 3.14
N GLY A 628 -3.05 21.88 3.75
CA GLY A 628 -4.47 22.19 3.94
C GLY A 628 -4.72 23.30 4.96
N TRP A 629 -3.94 23.32 6.04
CA TRP A 629 -4.11 24.26 7.15
C TRP A 629 -5.56 24.36 7.65
N GLY A 630 -6.15 23.20 7.95
CA GLY A 630 -7.49 23.07 8.50
C GLY A 630 -7.52 23.13 10.03
N GLY A 631 -8.45 22.37 10.59
CA GLY A 631 -8.70 22.35 12.04
C GLY A 631 -9.36 23.64 12.54
N SER A 632 -9.59 23.71 13.85
CA SER A 632 -10.28 24.83 14.50
C SER A 632 -9.49 26.14 14.49
N ALA A 633 -8.19 26.10 14.19
CA ALA A 633 -7.32 27.28 14.09
C ALA A 633 -7.35 27.94 12.70
N ARG A 634 -7.97 27.30 11.70
CA ARG A 634 -8.11 27.87 10.36
C ARG A 634 -8.99 29.13 10.43
N PRO A 635 -8.55 30.30 9.92
CA PRO A 635 -9.42 31.47 9.82
C PRO A 635 -10.66 31.16 8.98
N THR A 636 -11.81 31.73 9.34
CA THR A 636 -13.09 31.55 8.63
C THR A 636 -13.51 32.78 7.81
N ALA A 637 -12.80 33.89 7.96
CA ALA A 637 -13.01 35.13 7.25
C ALA A 637 -11.72 35.98 7.27
N ALA A 638 -11.65 36.98 6.39
CA ALA A 638 -10.63 38.01 6.47
C ALA A 638 -10.77 38.81 7.77
N SER A 639 -9.64 39.21 8.35
CA SER A 639 -9.60 40.10 9.51
C SER A 639 -10.20 41.46 9.18
N THR A 640 -10.80 42.10 10.18
CA THR A 640 -11.26 43.50 10.10
C THR A 640 -10.22 44.49 10.60
N SER A 641 -9.00 44.03 10.93
CA SER A 641 -7.91 44.90 11.39
C SER A 641 -7.47 45.88 10.31
N THR A 642 -7.21 47.12 10.71
CA THR A 642 -6.58 48.14 9.86
C THR A 642 -5.06 48.18 10.00
N ASP A 643 -4.49 47.47 10.98
CA ASP A 643 -3.05 47.20 11.04
C ASP A 643 -2.69 46.05 10.09
N LEU A 644 -1.75 46.31 9.18
CA LEU A 644 -1.39 45.41 8.08
C LEU A 644 -0.95 44.02 8.55
N ASN A 645 -0.01 43.95 9.50
CA ASN A 645 0.54 42.67 9.96
C ASN A 645 -0.49 41.89 10.77
N THR A 646 -1.30 42.58 11.57
CA THR A 646 -2.42 41.96 12.29
C THR A 646 -3.46 41.43 11.33
N PHE A 647 -3.81 42.19 10.27
CA PHE A 647 -4.72 41.72 9.22
C PHE A 647 -4.19 40.43 8.58
N VAL A 648 -2.93 40.43 8.13
CA VAL A 648 -2.32 39.26 7.48
C VAL A 648 -2.28 38.06 8.42
N ASN A 649 -1.77 38.23 9.64
CA ASN A 649 -1.62 37.13 10.60
C ASN A 649 -2.94 36.51 11.05
N GLN A 650 -4.02 37.29 11.08
CA GLN A 650 -5.36 36.79 11.40
C GLN A 650 -6.10 36.23 10.18
N SER A 651 -5.69 36.59 8.96
CA SER A 651 -6.35 36.17 7.73
C SER A 651 -5.66 35.00 7.04
N ARG A 652 -4.34 34.83 7.16
CA ARG A 652 -3.62 33.77 6.43
C ARG A 652 -3.97 32.38 6.94
N ILE A 653 -4.16 31.43 6.03
CA ILE A 653 -4.38 30.03 6.39
C ILE A 653 -3.07 29.34 6.72
N ASP A 654 -1.98 29.63 6.01
CA ASP A 654 -0.66 29.12 6.39
C ASP A 654 -0.32 29.70 7.75
N ARG A 655 -0.12 28.87 8.78
CA ARG A 655 0.09 29.30 10.17
C ARG A 655 1.54 29.20 10.64
N ARG A 656 2.50 28.97 9.73
CA ARG A 656 3.93 28.96 10.10
C ARG A 656 4.37 30.31 10.66
N ILE A 657 5.49 30.31 11.36
CA ILE A 657 6.13 31.53 11.86
C ILE A 657 6.75 32.30 10.68
N HIS A 658 7.42 31.58 9.78
CA HIS A 658 8.07 32.12 8.58
C HIS A 658 7.91 31.13 7.41
N ALA A 659 7.79 31.61 6.18
CA ALA A 659 7.61 30.76 4.99
C ALA A 659 8.81 29.82 4.71
N GLY A 660 10.00 30.21 5.17
CA GLY A 660 11.22 29.40 5.13
C GLY A 660 11.29 28.27 6.17
N ASN A 661 10.29 28.12 7.05
CA ASN A 661 10.22 26.99 7.97
C ASN A 661 9.64 25.77 7.24
N TRP A 662 10.47 24.74 7.07
CA TRP A 662 10.17 23.60 6.19
C TRP A 662 10.09 22.26 6.92
N CYS A 663 10.65 22.10 8.14
CA CYS A 663 10.73 20.80 8.78
C CYS A 663 9.59 20.57 9.77
N ASN A 664 8.86 19.46 9.63
CA ASN A 664 7.88 18.92 10.58
C ASN A 664 6.94 19.97 11.18
N GLN A 665 6.34 20.81 10.32
CA GLN A 665 5.68 22.02 10.78
C GLN A 665 4.45 21.74 11.65
N SER A 666 4.47 22.32 12.85
CA SER A 666 3.36 22.24 13.79
C SER A 666 2.12 22.97 13.26
N GLY A 667 0.95 22.37 13.48
CA GLY A 667 -0.34 22.91 13.04
C GLY A 667 -0.68 22.61 11.58
N ALA A 668 0.23 22.02 10.80
CA ALA A 668 -0.03 21.60 9.43
C ALA A 668 -1.20 20.60 9.35
N GLY A 669 -1.78 20.48 8.16
CA GLY A 669 -2.97 19.68 7.88
C GLY A 669 -2.93 19.05 6.49
N LEU A 670 -3.52 17.88 6.32
CA LEU A 670 -3.68 17.28 4.98
C LEU A 670 -4.37 18.27 4.05
N GLY A 671 -3.84 18.46 2.84
CA GLY A 671 -4.46 19.33 1.85
C GLY A 671 -5.53 18.64 1.02
N GLU A 672 -5.75 19.19 -0.17
CA GLU A 672 -6.59 18.57 -1.18
C GLU A 672 -6.04 17.18 -1.52
N ARG A 673 -6.93 16.21 -1.74
CA ARG A 673 -6.51 14.87 -2.13
C ARG A 673 -6.05 14.87 -3.60
N PRO A 674 -5.23 13.90 -4.03
CA PRO A 674 -4.75 13.83 -5.40
C PRO A 674 -5.91 13.97 -6.41
N THR A 675 -5.81 14.99 -7.28
CA THR A 675 -6.89 15.40 -8.17
C THR A 675 -6.30 15.80 -9.52
N ALA A 676 -6.76 15.18 -10.60
CA ALA A 676 -6.31 15.49 -11.96
C ALA A 676 -7.00 16.75 -12.52
N ALA A 677 -6.25 17.55 -13.25
CA ALA A 677 -6.67 18.78 -13.94
C ALA A 677 -7.54 19.75 -13.09
N PRO A 678 -7.13 20.10 -11.85
CA PRO A 678 -7.96 20.89 -10.95
C PRO A 678 -8.06 22.37 -11.36
N ALA A 679 -7.13 22.87 -12.17
CA ALA A 679 -7.10 24.25 -12.63
C ALA A 679 -6.32 24.36 -13.96
N SER A 680 -6.53 25.46 -14.68
CA SER A 680 -5.79 25.74 -15.92
C SER A 680 -4.28 25.79 -15.67
N GLY A 681 -3.52 25.07 -16.51
CA GLY A 681 -2.07 24.93 -16.42
C GLY A 681 -1.59 24.00 -15.29
N ILE A 682 -2.50 23.39 -14.52
CA ILE A 682 -2.18 22.43 -13.46
C ILE A 682 -2.61 21.03 -13.91
N ASP A 683 -1.65 20.13 -14.07
CA ASP A 683 -1.91 18.75 -14.46
C ASP A 683 -2.58 17.95 -13.35
N ALA A 684 -2.10 18.13 -12.11
CA ALA A 684 -2.68 17.52 -10.94
C ALA A 684 -2.26 18.21 -9.64
N TYR A 685 -3.14 18.13 -8.64
CA TYR A 685 -2.71 18.12 -7.25
C TYR A 685 -2.30 16.71 -6.89
N VAL A 686 -1.17 16.56 -6.22
CA VAL A 686 -0.55 15.27 -5.91
C VAL A 686 -0.11 15.21 -4.46
N TRP A 687 0.04 14.01 -3.91
CA TRP A 687 0.72 13.80 -2.63
C TRP A 687 2.07 13.18 -2.93
N VAL A 688 3.11 14.01 -2.91
CA VAL A 688 4.47 13.54 -3.17
C VAL A 688 5.13 13.12 -1.89
N LYS A 689 5.20 14.02 -0.90
CA LYS A 689 5.62 13.63 0.44
C LYS A 689 4.50 12.78 1.07
N PRO A 690 4.72 11.50 1.39
CA PRO A 690 3.69 10.68 1.98
C PRO A 690 3.34 11.24 3.36
N PRO A 691 2.07 11.62 3.61
CA PRO A 691 1.71 12.19 4.90
C PRO A 691 2.03 11.23 6.05
N GLY A 692 2.65 11.76 7.11
CA GLY A 692 3.09 10.97 8.25
C GLY A 692 4.56 10.57 8.21
N GLU A 693 5.27 10.74 7.10
CA GLU A 693 6.72 10.58 7.08
C GLU A 693 7.42 11.86 7.52
N SER A 694 8.36 11.72 8.45
CA SER A 694 9.16 12.83 8.99
C SER A 694 9.98 13.53 7.91
N ASP A 695 10.19 14.83 8.08
CA ASP A 695 11.10 15.63 7.26
C ASP A 695 12.56 15.48 7.71
N GLY A 696 12.78 15.17 9.00
CA GLY A 696 14.09 15.07 9.63
C GLY A 696 13.99 14.92 11.14
N SER A 697 15.04 14.41 11.79
CA SER A 697 15.01 14.18 13.23
C SER A 697 15.10 15.49 14.02
N SER A 698 14.34 15.60 15.10
CA SER A 698 14.36 16.80 15.97
C SER A 698 15.59 16.87 16.88
N THR A 699 16.34 15.78 16.95
CA THR A 699 17.61 15.63 17.66
C THR A 699 18.54 14.73 16.83
N GLU A 700 19.80 14.62 17.22
CA GLU A 700 20.69 13.62 16.63
C GLU A 700 20.20 12.19 16.97
N ILE A 701 20.06 11.36 15.94
CA ILE A 701 19.66 9.95 16.05
C ILE A 701 20.65 9.11 15.24
N PRO A 702 21.47 8.25 15.89
CA PRO A 702 22.31 7.30 15.18
C PRO A 702 21.45 6.40 14.28
N ASN A 703 21.82 6.29 13.00
CA ASN A 703 21.09 5.51 12.02
C ASN A 703 22.04 4.95 10.95
N ASN A 704 21.59 3.90 10.26
CA ASN A 704 22.32 3.28 9.15
C ASN A 704 21.84 3.78 7.79
N ASP A 705 20.97 4.80 7.77
CA ASP A 705 20.36 5.38 6.58
C ASP A 705 21.16 6.59 6.05
N GLY A 706 22.28 6.94 6.71
CA GLY A 706 23.13 8.08 6.35
C GLY A 706 22.50 9.44 6.63
N LYS A 707 21.42 9.50 7.42
CA LYS A 707 20.66 10.73 7.69
C LYS A 707 21.32 11.55 8.80
N GLY A 708 21.49 12.85 8.56
CA GLY A 708 22.06 13.79 9.52
C GLY A 708 21.00 14.47 10.40
N PHE A 709 21.48 15.31 11.32
CA PHE A 709 20.63 16.18 12.15
C PHE A 709 20.68 17.62 11.63
N ASP A 710 19.52 18.13 11.16
CA ASP A 710 19.35 19.53 10.83
C ASP A 710 18.66 20.28 11.94
N ARG A 711 19.24 21.42 12.32
CA ARG A 711 18.66 22.28 13.34
C ARG A 711 17.35 22.95 12.89
N MET A 712 17.04 23.01 11.60
CA MET A 712 15.72 23.43 11.14
C MET A 712 14.60 22.46 11.58
N CYS A 713 14.94 21.23 11.96
CA CYS A 713 14.02 20.26 12.56
C CYS A 713 14.01 20.29 14.10
N ASP A 714 14.93 21.02 14.72
CA ASP A 714 15.03 21.20 16.18
C ASP A 714 14.02 22.29 16.63
N PRO A 715 13.02 21.96 17.46
CA PRO A 715 12.04 22.93 17.95
C PRO A 715 12.67 24.07 18.78
N THR A 716 13.88 23.86 19.31
CA THR A 716 14.60 24.82 20.16
C THR A 716 15.53 25.74 19.37
N TYR A 717 15.73 25.47 18.08
CA TYR A 717 16.60 26.28 17.24
C TYR A 717 15.97 27.64 16.92
N GLY A 718 16.73 28.72 17.17
CA GLY A 718 16.31 30.09 16.90
C GLY A 718 16.35 30.50 15.43
N GLY A 719 16.63 29.58 14.51
CA GLY A 719 16.70 29.85 13.08
C GLY A 719 18.02 30.47 12.62
N ASN A 720 18.03 30.90 11.37
CA ASN A 720 19.14 31.58 10.70
C ASN A 720 18.60 32.60 9.69
N SER A 721 19.47 33.24 8.91
CA SER A 721 19.05 34.24 7.92
C SER A 721 18.04 33.72 6.89
N LEU A 722 18.03 32.43 6.56
CA LEU A 722 17.13 31.85 5.55
C LEU A 722 15.68 31.76 6.02
N ASN A 723 15.45 31.70 7.34
CA ASN A 723 14.11 31.76 7.92
C ASN A 723 13.85 33.05 8.72
N GLY A 724 14.63 34.10 8.46
CA GLY A 724 14.48 35.39 9.13
C GLY A 724 14.85 35.40 10.61
N ASN A 725 15.73 34.48 11.05
CA ASN A 725 16.14 34.26 12.45
C ASN A 725 14.93 33.98 13.36
N ASN A 726 13.98 33.18 12.87
CA ASN A 726 12.79 32.78 13.61
C ASN A 726 12.94 31.37 14.21
N PRO A 727 12.22 31.06 15.30
CA PRO A 727 12.05 29.68 15.73
C PRO A 727 11.50 28.80 14.59
N THR A 728 11.91 27.53 14.57
CA THR A 728 11.62 26.59 13.49
C THR A 728 10.13 26.24 13.37
N GLY A 729 9.39 26.25 14.48
CA GLY A 729 8.01 25.74 14.52
C GLY A 729 7.90 24.24 14.25
N ALA A 730 9.02 23.51 14.29
CA ALA A 730 9.08 22.06 14.10
C ALA A 730 8.46 21.32 15.29
N LEU A 731 7.82 20.19 15.02
CA LEU A 731 7.33 19.27 16.04
C LEU A 731 8.50 18.57 16.75
N ALA A 732 8.37 18.41 18.06
CA ALA A 732 9.35 17.68 18.88
C ALA A 732 9.24 16.17 18.72
N ASN A 733 10.31 15.46 19.10
CA ASN A 733 10.43 14.00 19.06
C ASN A 733 10.20 13.42 17.66
N ALA A 734 10.62 14.16 16.63
CA ALA A 734 10.54 13.69 15.25
C ALA A 734 11.63 12.65 14.99
N PRO A 735 11.29 11.52 14.32
CA PRO A 735 12.28 10.52 13.92
C PRO A 735 13.06 11.01 12.69
N ILE A 736 14.03 10.21 12.23
CA ILE A 736 14.82 10.51 11.04
C ILE A 736 13.93 10.73 9.80
N SER A 737 14.45 11.46 8.81
CA SER A 737 13.70 11.77 7.58
C SER A 737 13.21 10.49 6.88
N GLY A 738 11.94 10.49 6.44
CA GLY A 738 11.26 9.34 5.82
C GLY A 738 10.64 8.36 6.83
N ALA A 739 11.08 8.35 8.09
CA ALA A 739 10.51 7.47 9.10
C ALA A 739 9.12 7.90 9.54
N TRP A 740 8.31 6.93 9.98
CA TRP A 740 6.92 7.18 10.39
C TRP A 740 6.85 8.04 11.65
N PHE A 741 6.13 9.16 11.56
CA PHE A 741 5.93 10.12 12.63
C PHE A 741 4.45 10.20 13.00
N SER A 742 4.03 9.28 13.87
CA SER A 742 2.65 9.12 14.35
C SER A 742 1.99 10.44 14.81
N ALA A 743 2.71 11.25 15.60
CA ALA A 743 2.17 12.51 16.12
C ALA A 743 1.88 13.52 14.99
N GLN A 744 2.77 13.63 14.00
CA GLN A 744 2.53 14.48 12.84
C GLN A 744 1.38 13.94 11.99
N PHE A 745 1.32 12.62 11.73
CA PHE A 745 0.22 12.03 10.94
C PHE A 745 -1.15 12.33 11.56
N ARG A 746 -1.30 12.15 12.88
CA ARG A 746 -2.54 12.45 13.59
C ARG A 746 -2.90 13.93 13.54
N GLN A 747 -1.91 14.83 13.68
CA GLN A 747 -2.14 16.26 13.54
C GLN A 747 -2.57 16.64 12.11
N LEU A 748 -1.92 16.06 11.09
CA LEU A 748 -2.27 16.26 9.69
C LEU A 748 -3.72 15.85 9.41
N MET A 749 -4.16 14.69 9.91
CA MET A 749 -5.54 14.23 9.77
C MET A 749 -6.55 15.13 10.50
N SER A 750 -6.25 15.52 11.74
CA SER A 750 -7.10 16.41 12.53
C SER A 750 -7.28 17.78 11.86
N ASN A 751 -6.23 18.26 11.20
CA ASN A 751 -6.21 19.56 10.55
C ASN A 751 -6.43 19.47 9.04
N ALA A 752 -6.98 18.37 8.52
CA ALA A 752 -7.22 18.21 7.10
C ALA A 752 -8.16 19.29 6.55
N TYR A 753 -7.83 19.87 5.39
CA TYR A 753 -8.67 20.79 4.63
C TYR A 753 -8.53 20.54 3.11
N PRO A 754 -9.62 20.21 2.40
CA PRO A 754 -10.98 20.04 2.89
C PRO A 754 -11.08 18.93 3.97
N PRO A 755 -12.03 19.01 4.92
CA PRO A 755 -12.18 17.99 5.96
C PRO A 755 -12.28 16.59 5.36
N LEU A 756 -11.74 15.60 6.06
CA LEU A 756 -11.89 14.20 5.68
C LEU A 756 -13.36 13.77 5.85
N SER A 757 -13.84 12.86 5.00
CA SER A 757 -15.18 12.26 5.09
C SER A 757 -15.28 11.13 6.09
#